data_AF-G1U1T3-F1
#
_entry.id   AF-G1U1T3-F1
#
_cell.length_a   1.000
_cell.length_b   1.000
_cell.length_c   1.000
_cell.angle_alpha   90.00
_cell.angle_beta   90.00
_cell.angle_gamma   90.00
#
_symmetry.space_group_name_H-M   'P 1'
#
loop_
_entity.id
_entity.type
_entity.pdbx_description
1 polymer ?
#
loop_
_entity_poly.entity_id
_entity_poly.type
_entity_poly.pdbx_seq_one_letter_code
_entity_poly.pdbx_strand_id
1 'polypeptide(L)'
;MKTKFHLIWEEETCLQVPEHFYRETVFNEYISLYVAYKVGPLTVVLSGPKGSGKTTLLRKLMLEWANGNLWRDRFAFVFFFSVYELNGVAETSLAELVSRDWPASEEVLEDVFAQPVKILFIMDGFEELKFDLEQQTDLCSDWRQRKPTQVILSSLLQKAMLPECSLLLGYGKTSIGKYCSFLENPTYLRLKGFSEQQRKLYFSYFFGEKKDALRALSFVRAIPSLFALCENPLISWLLCTCMKWQQERGEQLHVIFENTTSLHAFFLTGAFRVGRENCPPLQNRAQMKSLCTLAAEGIWTQTYVFSQADLRRHGVSESDMVMWLDVRFLRPRGDGFVFNHTPLQEFCAALFYFLGQPGDQLNPAIGSIAQLVTATMGQLQSRLYRMGIFLFGICSGRITGMLGKWFGMLLSEEIKPKISQCLQRLSKGEPGEVVNFQNLSSALFEIQEREFVAQVMDFFEEIFIYIDSLENLAMSSFCLKSSRNVKKLHLCVDDDFPGDLGAIPDHSKKLAYWRDLCSVFSTSKKFELLDMDNCKLDDASLTILWKALAHPTCKIQALAFNFMSNFGNGVDFSTKMLLHPHLKYLNLYRTNVSSIGVRYLCEMLKKPKCNLEVLMLGKCDIKEDHCDDIASVLVCNSKLKCLSLVENPLNNTGVMILCKGLKRPECVLESLILNCCCLTSVSCDYFSKALLCNRALSLLDLGSNMLEDTGVATLCEVLKHQNCTLKELWLVGCYLTADCCKDIVATLICNESLKTLKLGSNEIQDAGVRQLCEALRHPNFRLQRLGLEMCQLTTACVEDLASALITCKSLKGLNLDGIMLDHDGVVKLCEALTHVDCVLELLGLDKTAYGKESWQLLSAAEERKPDLTIQHEPWAAEENKMKGVAL
;
A
#
# COMPACT_ATOMS: atom_id res chain seq x y z
N MET A 1 -9.84 15.36 40.59
CA MET A 1 -10.01 15.30 39.12
C MET A 1 -10.14 16.68 38.46
N LYS A 2 -11.18 17.49 38.76
CA LYS A 2 -11.39 18.83 38.17
C LYS A 2 -10.15 19.76 38.26
N THR A 3 -9.54 19.88 39.44
CA THR A 3 -8.31 20.68 39.64
C THR A 3 -7.14 20.17 38.80
N LYS A 4 -6.93 18.84 38.74
CA LYS A 4 -5.88 18.21 37.93
C LYS A 4 -6.03 18.57 36.45
N PHE A 5 -7.24 18.45 35.90
CA PHE A 5 -7.47 18.76 34.49
C PHE A 5 -7.46 20.26 34.17
N HIS A 6 -7.82 21.12 35.13
CA HIS A 6 -7.60 22.57 34.99
C HIS A 6 -6.10 22.90 34.89
N LEU A 7 -5.27 22.32 35.76
CA LEU A 7 -3.81 22.49 35.70
C LEU A 7 -3.23 21.95 34.38
N ILE A 8 -3.63 20.75 33.96
CA ILE A 8 -3.22 20.20 32.66
C ILE A 8 -3.64 21.10 31.50
N TRP A 9 -4.84 21.70 31.57
CA TRP A 9 -5.33 22.61 30.54
C TRP A 9 -4.54 23.92 30.51
N GLU A 10 -4.21 24.50 31.66
CA GLU A 10 -3.52 25.79 31.77
C GLU A 10 -2.01 25.68 31.51
N GLU A 11 -1.37 24.62 32.03
CA GLU A 11 0.09 24.48 32.08
C GLU A 11 0.65 23.53 31.02
N GLU A 12 -0.12 22.55 30.55
CA GLU A 12 0.38 21.52 29.62
C GLU A 12 -0.22 21.60 28.21
N THR A 13 -1.04 22.60 27.87
CA THR A 13 -1.56 22.73 26.50
C THR A 13 -0.62 23.53 25.61
N CYS A 14 -0.32 22.99 24.42
CA CYS A 14 0.62 23.64 23.50
C CYS A 14 0.01 24.88 22.82
N LEU A 15 -1.32 24.97 22.78
CA LEU A 15 -2.09 26.07 22.23
C LEU A 15 -2.92 26.64 23.37
N GLN A 16 -2.34 27.54 24.17
CA GLN A 16 -3.16 28.36 25.05
C GLN A 16 -4.08 29.18 24.16
N VAL A 17 -5.37 28.87 24.19
CA VAL A 17 -6.41 29.60 23.47
C VAL A 17 -7.52 29.93 24.46
N PRO A 18 -8.22 31.06 24.33
CA PRO A 18 -9.28 31.40 25.25
C PRO A 18 -10.39 30.38 25.16
N GLU A 19 -11.09 30.23 26.27
CA GLU A 19 -12.25 29.36 26.39
C GLU A 19 -13.29 29.59 25.28
N HIS A 20 -13.57 30.86 24.94
CA HIS A 20 -14.54 31.21 23.90
C HIS A 20 -14.10 30.76 22.51
N PHE A 21 -12.82 30.94 22.17
CA PHE A 21 -12.26 30.51 20.89
C PHE A 21 -12.38 28.99 20.75
N TYR A 22 -11.99 28.28 21.80
CA TYR A 22 -12.05 26.83 21.80
C TYR A 22 -13.48 26.31 21.56
N ARG A 23 -14.46 26.82 22.31
CA ARG A 23 -15.87 26.44 22.17
C ARG A 23 -16.41 26.64 20.76
N GLU A 24 -16.03 27.73 20.10
CA GLU A 24 -16.42 28.00 18.71
C GLU A 24 -15.71 27.06 17.73
N THR A 25 -14.43 26.72 18.00
CA THR A 25 -13.63 25.92 17.08
C THR A 25 -13.96 24.44 17.05
N VAL A 26 -14.41 23.86 18.16
CA VAL A 26 -14.73 22.43 18.25
C VAL A 26 -16.23 22.14 18.32
N PHE A 27 -17.06 23.16 18.07
CA PHE A 27 -18.51 23.08 18.25
C PHE A 27 -19.13 21.92 17.46
N ASN A 28 -18.69 21.72 16.21
CA ASN A 28 -19.21 20.66 15.35
C ASN A 28 -18.82 19.28 15.87
N GLU A 29 -17.56 19.10 16.24
CA GLU A 29 -17.05 17.86 16.83
C GLU A 29 -17.76 17.55 18.15
N TYR A 30 -18.04 18.57 18.96
CA TYR A 30 -18.79 18.46 20.19
C TYR A 30 -20.21 17.95 19.95
N ILE A 31 -20.91 18.51 18.96
CA ILE A 31 -22.25 18.03 18.56
C ILE A 31 -22.17 16.59 18.07
N SER A 32 -21.23 16.26 17.18
CA SER A 32 -21.08 14.92 16.64
C SER A 32 -20.81 13.89 17.75
N LEU A 33 -19.93 14.20 18.71
CA LEU A 33 -19.66 13.33 19.85
C LEU A 33 -20.86 13.24 20.82
N TYR A 34 -21.56 14.35 21.06
CA TYR A 34 -22.77 14.35 21.88
C TYR A 34 -23.87 13.47 21.27
N VAL A 35 -24.06 13.54 19.95
CA VAL A 35 -25.01 12.68 19.23
C VAL A 35 -24.54 11.23 19.26
N ALA A 36 -23.25 10.96 19.00
CA ALA A 36 -22.70 9.61 18.95
C ALA A 36 -22.90 8.85 20.28
N TYR A 37 -22.63 9.49 21.42
CA TYR A 37 -22.77 8.85 22.74
C TYR A 37 -24.19 8.89 23.32
N LYS A 38 -25.18 9.39 22.56
CA LYS A 38 -26.58 9.44 23.00
C LYS A 38 -27.22 8.04 23.07
N VAL A 39 -26.75 7.09 22.26
CA VAL A 39 -27.35 5.75 22.12
C VAL A 39 -26.32 4.68 22.44
N GLY A 40 -26.51 3.97 23.56
CA GLY A 40 -25.75 2.76 23.92
C GLY A 40 -24.25 2.94 24.18
N PRO A 41 -23.52 1.85 24.46
CA PRO A 41 -22.05 1.82 24.48
C PRO A 41 -21.46 1.92 23.08
N LEU A 42 -20.46 2.78 22.88
CA LEU A 42 -19.85 2.99 21.56
C LEU A 42 -18.33 3.17 21.67
N THR A 43 -17.62 2.69 20.65
CA THR A 43 -16.20 3.02 20.41
C THR A 43 -16.13 4.11 19.35
N VAL A 44 -15.62 5.29 19.71
CA VAL A 44 -15.38 6.39 18.77
C VAL A 44 -13.88 6.59 18.61
N VAL A 45 -13.43 6.65 17.36
CA VAL A 45 -12.04 6.92 17.00
C VAL A 45 -11.93 8.33 16.43
N LEU A 46 -11.29 9.20 17.19
CA LEU A 46 -10.90 10.53 16.77
C LEU A 46 -9.62 10.44 15.93
N SER A 47 -9.78 10.59 14.62
CA SER A 47 -8.69 10.49 13.64
C SER A 47 -8.29 11.87 13.11
N GLY A 48 -7.03 12.03 12.70
CA GLY A 48 -6.57 13.25 12.06
C GLY A 48 -5.06 13.32 11.93
N PRO A 49 -4.52 14.22 11.10
CA PRO A 49 -3.08 14.37 10.94
C PRO A 49 -2.42 14.80 12.26
N LYS A 50 -1.11 14.57 12.38
CA LYS A 50 -0.31 15.04 13.52
C LYS A 50 -0.41 16.57 13.63
N GLY A 51 -0.64 17.09 14.83
CA GLY A 51 -0.84 18.52 15.06
C GLY A 51 -2.27 19.04 14.85
N SER A 52 -3.23 18.20 14.42
CA SER A 52 -4.63 18.62 14.20
C SER A 52 -5.40 19.03 15.47
N GLY A 53 -4.84 18.81 16.66
CA GLY A 53 -5.47 19.16 17.94
C GLY A 53 -6.19 18.01 18.65
N LYS A 54 -5.97 16.74 18.27
CA LYS A 54 -6.58 15.55 18.91
C LYS A 54 -6.45 15.57 20.44
N THR A 55 -5.22 15.57 20.96
CA THR A 55 -4.92 15.61 22.40
C THR A 55 -5.59 16.79 23.10
N THR A 56 -5.55 17.97 22.47
CA THR A 56 -6.21 19.19 22.98
C THR A 56 -7.72 18.97 23.11
N LEU A 57 -8.36 18.37 22.10
CA LEU A 57 -9.77 18.06 22.12
C LEU A 57 -10.14 17.06 23.22
N LEU A 58 -9.43 15.94 23.30
CA LEU A 58 -9.69 14.90 24.29
C LEU A 58 -9.55 15.41 25.74
N ARG A 59 -8.48 16.16 26.02
CA ARG A 59 -8.26 16.78 27.35
C ARG A 59 -9.36 17.77 27.70
N LYS A 60 -9.81 18.57 26.72
CA LYS A 60 -10.85 19.57 26.96
C LYS A 60 -12.23 18.96 27.15
N LEU A 61 -12.56 17.89 26.41
CA LEU A 61 -13.78 17.13 26.64
C LEU A 61 -13.84 16.58 28.06
N MET A 62 -12.71 16.08 28.57
CA MET A 62 -12.61 15.62 29.97
C MET A 62 -12.82 16.76 30.98
N LEU A 63 -12.34 17.97 30.68
CA LEU A 63 -12.56 19.14 31.50
C LEU A 63 -14.02 19.62 31.48
N GLU A 64 -14.67 19.65 30.31
CA GLU A 64 -16.10 19.96 30.18
C GLU A 64 -16.97 18.90 30.87
N TRP A 65 -16.55 17.63 30.75
CA TRP A 65 -16.71 16.51 31.68
C TRP A 65 -16.93 16.92 33.13
N ALA A 66 -15.78 17.22 33.75
CA ALA A 66 -15.66 17.50 35.17
C ALA A 66 -16.36 18.81 35.59
N ASN A 67 -16.55 19.75 34.67
CA ASN A 67 -17.37 20.94 34.88
C ASN A 67 -18.87 20.66 34.75
N GLY A 68 -19.21 19.52 34.14
CA GLY A 68 -20.55 19.02 33.94
C GLY A 68 -21.33 19.77 32.85
N ASN A 69 -20.62 20.31 31.87
CA ASN A 69 -21.21 20.89 30.67
C ASN A 69 -21.54 19.82 29.62
N LEU A 70 -21.14 18.58 29.86
CA LEU A 70 -21.10 17.52 28.87
C LEU A 70 -21.38 16.16 29.52
N TRP A 71 -22.14 15.30 28.84
CA TRP A 71 -22.43 13.91 29.24
C TRP A 71 -22.89 13.64 30.68
N ARG A 72 -23.32 14.65 31.45
CA ARG A 72 -23.76 14.51 32.86
C ARG A 72 -24.77 13.38 33.05
N ASP A 73 -25.72 13.25 32.14
CA ASP A 73 -26.80 12.25 32.23
C ASP A 73 -26.39 10.86 31.68
N ARG A 74 -25.30 10.81 30.89
CA ARG A 74 -24.86 9.61 30.18
C ARG A 74 -23.77 8.84 30.91
N PHE A 75 -22.72 9.53 31.39
CA PHE A 75 -21.54 8.92 32.00
C PHE A 75 -21.37 9.42 33.44
N ALA A 76 -21.41 8.49 34.39
CA ALA A 76 -21.11 8.77 35.79
C ALA A 76 -19.60 8.78 36.05
N PHE A 77 -18.84 8.02 35.26
CA PHE A 77 -17.39 7.86 35.41
C PHE A 77 -16.71 8.05 34.06
N VAL A 78 -15.68 8.90 34.02
CA VAL A 78 -14.82 9.09 32.86
C VAL A 78 -13.38 8.97 33.30
N PHE A 79 -12.61 8.11 32.63
CA PHE A 79 -11.19 7.89 32.90
C PHE A 79 -10.37 8.30 31.70
N PHE A 80 -9.26 9.00 31.93
CA PHE A 80 -8.35 9.43 30.87
C PHE A 80 -7.03 8.68 31.00
N PHE A 81 -6.63 7.96 29.96
CA PHE A 81 -5.36 7.25 29.90
C PHE A 81 -4.47 7.82 28.80
N SER A 82 -3.34 8.38 29.24
CA SER A 82 -2.18 8.63 28.41
C SER A 82 -1.46 7.28 28.19
N VAL A 83 -1.79 6.53 27.14
CA VAL A 83 -1.36 5.12 27.03
C VAL A 83 0.17 4.97 26.95
N TYR A 84 0.90 5.98 26.46
CA TYR A 84 2.37 5.98 26.44
C TYR A 84 3.00 5.96 27.85
N GLU A 85 2.29 6.37 28.91
CA GLU A 85 2.78 6.30 30.30
C GLU A 85 2.94 4.85 30.77
N LEU A 86 2.37 3.91 30.03
CA LEU A 86 2.44 2.49 30.29
C LEU A 86 3.69 1.83 29.68
N ASN A 87 4.49 2.58 28.92
CA ASN A 87 5.73 2.09 28.29
C ASN A 87 6.77 1.52 29.27
N GLY A 88 6.73 1.93 30.55
CA GLY A 88 7.62 1.44 31.61
C GLY A 88 6.97 0.45 32.56
N VAL A 89 5.72 0.04 32.30
CA VAL A 89 4.95 -0.85 33.18
C VAL A 89 4.90 -2.22 32.51
N ALA A 90 5.53 -3.22 33.13
CA ALA A 90 5.55 -4.58 32.58
C ALA A 90 4.20 -5.28 32.76
N GLU A 91 3.65 -5.22 33.98
CA GLU A 91 2.40 -5.86 34.35
C GLU A 91 1.54 -4.94 35.23
N THR A 92 0.25 -4.94 34.96
CA THR A 92 -0.76 -4.11 35.64
C THR A 92 -2.13 -4.82 35.62
N SER A 93 -3.08 -4.36 36.42
CA SER A 93 -4.51 -4.63 36.25
C SER A 93 -5.27 -3.35 35.85
N LEU A 94 -6.53 -3.47 35.39
CA LEU A 94 -7.35 -2.28 35.12
C LEU A 94 -7.69 -1.52 36.41
N ALA A 95 -7.87 -2.23 37.53
CA ALA A 95 -8.04 -1.61 38.85
C ALA A 95 -6.86 -0.70 39.19
N GLU A 96 -5.62 -1.19 39.06
CA GLU A 96 -4.41 -0.42 39.33
C GLU A 96 -4.29 0.82 38.42
N LEU A 97 -4.66 0.69 37.14
CA LEU A 97 -4.65 1.81 36.19
C LEU A 97 -5.62 2.92 36.58
N VAL A 98 -6.84 2.56 36.99
CA VAL A 98 -7.84 3.53 37.44
C VAL A 98 -7.43 4.16 38.78
N SER A 99 -6.90 3.36 39.71
CA SER A 99 -6.51 3.81 41.05
C SER A 99 -5.34 4.80 41.06
N ARG A 100 -4.49 4.83 40.02
CA ARG A 100 -3.38 5.80 39.90
C ARG A 100 -3.85 7.24 39.95
N ASP A 101 -4.95 7.54 39.27
CA ASP A 101 -5.50 8.89 39.15
C ASP A 101 -6.62 9.16 40.16
N TRP A 102 -7.11 8.10 40.82
CA TRP A 102 -8.20 8.13 41.77
C TRP A 102 -7.99 7.09 42.90
N PRO A 103 -7.35 7.47 44.02
CA PRO A 103 -7.04 6.55 45.11
C PRO A 103 -8.27 6.30 46.01
N ALA A 104 -9.33 5.69 45.47
CA ALA A 104 -10.45 5.17 46.26
C ALA A 104 -10.21 3.69 46.66
N SER A 105 -10.94 3.22 47.67
CA SER A 105 -10.89 1.81 48.11
C SER A 105 -11.40 0.86 47.01
N GLU A 106 -10.96 -0.40 47.03
CA GLU A 106 -11.41 -1.43 46.08
C GLU A 106 -12.93 -1.63 46.09
N GLU A 107 -13.58 -1.47 47.24
CA GLU A 107 -15.04 -1.52 47.40
C GLU A 107 -15.76 -0.48 46.51
N VAL A 108 -15.15 0.70 46.28
CA VAL A 108 -15.72 1.73 45.41
C VAL A 108 -15.55 1.37 43.92
N LEU A 109 -14.51 0.62 43.56
CA LEU A 109 -14.32 0.16 42.18
C LEU A 109 -15.31 -0.93 41.79
N GLU A 110 -15.76 -1.77 42.74
CA GLU A 110 -16.83 -2.73 42.50
C GLU A 110 -18.12 -2.02 42.07
N ASP A 111 -18.53 -0.98 42.80
CA ASP A 111 -19.71 -0.18 42.49
C ASP A 111 -19.60 0.53 41.12
N VAL A 112 -18.40 1.02 40.79
CA VAL A 112 -18.13 1.66 39.50
C VAL A 112 -18.26 0.66 38.36
N PHE A 113 -17.54 -0.47 38.43
CA PHE A 113 -17.49 -1.46 37.38
C PHE A 113 -18.74 -2.34 37.29
N ALA A 114 -19.63 -2.31 38.29
CA ALA A 114 -20.98 -2.87 38.21
C ALA A 114 -21.89 -2.14 37.22
N GLN A 115 -21.55 -0.90 36.81
CA GLN A 115 -22.32 -0.11 35.84
C GLN A 115 -21.48 0.26 34.61
N PRO A 116 -20.99 -0.72 33.82
CA PRO A 116 -20.07 -0.46 32.69
C PRO A 116 -20.67 0.48 31.64
N VAL A 117 -21.98 0.45 31.43
CA VAL A 117 -22.73 1.36 30.54
C VAL A 117 -22.50 2.84 30.89
N LYS A 118 -22.25 3.17 32.16
CA LYS A 118 -22.04 4.55 32.66
C LYS A 118 -20.56 4.97 32.65
N ILE A 119 -19.67 4.16 32.09
CA ILE A 119 -18.22 4.41 32.03
C ILE A 119 -17.79 4.82 30.62
N LEU A 120 -16.95 5.85 30.55
CA LEU A 120 -16.21 6.23 29.35
C LEU A 120 -14.70 6.20 29.61
N PHE A 121 -13.95 5.45 28.80
CA PHE A 121 -12.50 5.54 28.76
C PHE A 121 -12.06 6.42 27.59
N ILE A 122 -11.34 7.49 27.90
CA ILE A 122 -10.68 8.36 26.93
C ILE A 122 -9.21 7.93 26.88
N MET A 123 -8.71 7.54 25.70
CA MET A 123 -7.33 7.09 25.56
C MET A 123 -6.60 7.89 24.48
N ASP A 124 -5.40 8.38 24.81
CA ASP A 124 -4.58 9.18 23.91
C ASP A 124 -3.10 8.77 23.97
N GLY A 125 -2.36 9.07 22.91
CA GLY A 125 -0.92 8.82 22.83
C GLY A 125 -0.51 7.44 22.33
N PHE A 126 -1.32 6.85 21.45
CA PHE A 126 -1.02 5.56 20.80
C PHE A 126 0.16 5.64 19.81
N GLU A 127 0.51 6.84 19.32
CA GLU A 127 1.67 7.01 18.45
C GLU A 127 3.00 6.85 19.22
N GLU A 128 2.99 7.09 20.53
CA GLU A 128 4.16 7.06 21.42
C GLU A 128 4.33 5.73 22.18
N LEU A 129 3.56 4.69 21.86
CA LEU A 129 3.69 3.36 22.48
C LEU A 129 4.96 2.63 22.02
N LYS A 130 5.73 2.10 22.97
CA LYS A 130 7.00 1.37 22.76
C LYS A 130 6.82 -0.12 22.49
N PHE A 131 5.65 -0.66 22.79
CA PHE A 131 5.26 -2.03 22.49
C PHE A 131 4.09 -2.03 21.49
N ASP A 132 4.04 -3.03 20.62
CA ASP A 132 2.90 -3.21 19.72
C ASP A 132 1.79 -4.00 20.43
N LEU A 133 0.55 -3.67 20.10
CA LEU A 133 -0.62 -4.44 20.52
C LEU A 133 -0.91 -5.44 19.40
N GLU A 134 -0.94 -6.73 19.72
CA GLU A 134 -1.30 -7.79 18.76
C GLU A 134 -2.77 -8.20 18.94
N GLN A 135 -3.37 -8.78 17.89
CA GLN A 135 -4.67 -9.43 18.00
C GLN A 135 -4.50 -10.74 18.78
N GLN A 136 -4.54 -10.62 20.11
CA GLN A 136 -4.30 -11.75 21.01
C GLN A 136 -5.54 -12.59 21.21
N THR A 137 -5.36 -13.91 21.25
CA THR A 137 -6.40 -14.88 21.60
C THR A 137 -6.52 -15.09 23.12
N ASP A 138 -5.50 -14.71 23.91
CA ASP A 138 -5.47 -14.81 25.38
C ASP A 138 -5.89 -13.47 26.03
N LEU A 139 -7.15 -13.07 25.80
CA LEU A 139 -7.73 -11.84 26.38
C LEU A 139 -8.14 -12.05 27.84
N CYS A 140 -8.05 -10.97 28.62
CA CYS A 140 -8.40 -10.94 30.05
C CYS A 140 -9.76 -10.27 30.25
N SER A 141 -10.74 -10.99 30.81
CA SER A 141 -12.05 -10.42 31.16
C SER A 141 -12.12 -9.88 32.59
N ASP A 142 -11.25 -10.38 33.48
CA ASP A 142 -11.18 -9.95 34.88
C ASP A 142 -10.34 -8.68 35.02
N TRP A 143 -10.96 -7.59 35.49
CA TRP A 143 -10.33 -6.28 35.68
C TRP A 143 -9.38 -6.22 36.90
N ARG A 144 -9.40 -7.22 37.79
CA ARG A 144 -8.50 -7.35 38.95
C ARG A 144 -7.21 -8.05 38.61
N GLN A 145 -7.26 -8.94 37.62
CA GLN A 145 -6.13 -9.81 37.32
C GLN A 145 -4.96 -8.99 36.79
N ARG A 146 -3.79 -9.20 37.39
CA ARG A 146 -2.55 -8.61 36.92
C ARG A 146 -2.03 -9.43 35.73
N LYS A 147 -1.85 -8.76 34.60
CA LYS A 147 -1.38 -9.34 33.34
C LYS A 147 -0.39 -8.38 32.68
N PRO A 148 0.37 -8.83 31.65
CA PRO A 148 1.16 -7.93 30.83
C PRO A 148 0.32 -6.75 30.32
N THR A 149 0.87 -5.55 30.39
CA THR A 149 0.13 -4.31 30.08
C THR A 149 -0.50 -4.31 28.68
N GLN A 150 0.16 -4.93 27.70
CA GLN A 150 -0.37 -5.11 26.35
C GLN A 150 -1.67 -5.95 26.33
N VAL A 151 -1.77 -6.98 27.18
CA VAL A 151 -2.97 -7.84 27.29
C VAL A 151 -4.12 -7.02 27.85
N ILE A 152 -3.88 -6.22 28.90
CA ILE A 152 -4.92 -5.38 29.52
C ILE A 152 -5.46 -4.35 28.53
N LEU A 153 -4.59 -3.65 27.80
CA LEU A 153 -5.00 -2.68 26.78
C LEU A 153 -5.75 -3.35 25.63
N SER A 154 -5.24 -4.45 25.09
CA SER A 154 -5.92 -5.21 24.02
C SER A 154 -7.29 -5.73 24.47
N SER A 155 -7.40 -6.20 25.71
CA SER A 155 -8.67 -6.71 26.26
C SER A 155 -9.73 -5.62 26.43
N LEU A 156 -9.32 -4.40 26.79
CA LEU A 156 -10.23 -3.27 26.89
C LEU A 156 -10.63 -2.72 25.50
N LEU A 157 -9.69 -2.64 24.55
CA LEU A 157 -9.98 -2.19 23.17
C LEU A 157 -10.89 -3.16 22.42
N GLN A 158 -10.68 -4.47 22.59
CA GLN A 158 -11.51 -5.54 22.03
C GLN A 158 -12.77 -5.81 22.86
N LYS A 159 -13.04 -5.02 23.92
CA LYS A 159 -14.22 -5.14 24.78
C LYS A 159 -14.40 -6.51 25.46
N ALA A 160 -13.34 -7.32 25.55
CA ALA A 160 -13.33 -8.53 26.38
C ALA A 160 -13.45 -8.20 27.87
N MET A 161 -12.94 -7.04 28.28
CA MET A 161 -13.07 -6.46 29.61
C MET A 161 -14.06 -5.29 29.57
N LEU A 162 -15.09 -5.33 30.43
CA LEU A 162 -16.17 -4.32 30.49
C LEU A 162 -16.83 -4.06 29.12
N PRO A 163 -17.51 -5.06 28.52
CA PRO A 163 -18.00 -4.98 27.13
C PRO A 163 -18.96 -3.80 26.86
N GLU A 164 -19.74 -3.42 27.88
CA GLU A 164 -20.70 -2.32 27.79
C GLU A 164 -20.10 -0.94 28.09
N CYS A 165 -18.78 -0.82 28.28
CA CYS A 165 -18.15 0.49 28.41
C CYS A 165 -18.07 1.22 27.06
N SER A 166 -17.96 2.54 27.13
CA SER A 166 -17.71 3.38 25.96
C SER A 166 -16.24 3.76 25.87
N LEU A 167 -15.72 3.85 24.65
CA LEU A 167 -14.33 4.20 24.38
C LEU A 167 -14.26 5.44 23.48
N LEU A 168 -13.38 6.38 23.80
CA LEU A 168 -13.01 7.52 22.95
C LEU A 168 -11.50 7.50 22.72
N LEU A 169 -11.08 7.16 21.50
CA LEU A 169 -9.70 6.86 21.18
C LEU A 169 -9.09 7.95 20.29
N GLY A 170 -7.94 8.50 20.67
CA GLY A 170 -7.15 9.43 19.86
C GLY A 170 -6.16 8.68 18.98
N TYR A 171 -6.50 8.42 17.71
CA TYR A 171 -5.62 7.70 16.79
C TYR A 171 -4.95 8.62 15.76
N GLY A 172 -3.65 8.38 15.57
CA GLY A 172 -2.87 8.86 14.45
C GLY A 172 -3.14 8.11 13.14
N LYS A 173 -2.63 8.61 12.01
CA LYS A 173 -2.73 7.88 10.72
C LYS A 173 -2.07 6.49 10.81
N THR A 174 -0.94 6.40 11.49
CA THR A 174 -0.20 5.15 11.73
C THR A 174 -0.94 4.20 12.68
N SER A 175 -1.50 4.73 13.78
CA SER A 175 -2.25 3.94 14.76
C SER A 175 -3.55 3.35 14.19
N ILE A 176 -4.21 4.05 13.26
CA ILE A 176 -5.39 3.55 12.55
C ILE A 176 -5.04 2.27 11.79
N GLY A 177 -3.99 2.31 10.97
CA GLY A 177 -3.57 1.14 10.19
C GLY A 177 -3.18 -0.05 11.07
N LYS A 178 -2.65 0.19 12.27
CA LYS A 178 -2.20 -0.87 13.19
C LYS A 178 -3.30 -1.47 14.06
N TYR A 179 -4.19 -0.63 14.60
CA TYR A 179 -5.04 -1.02 15.73
C TYR A 179 -6.54 -1.03 15.39
N CYS A 180 -6.96 -0.52 14.23
CA CYS A 180 -8.37 -0.47 13.88
C CYS A 180 -9.02 -1.85 13.75
N SER A 181 -8.26 -2.89 13.41
CA SER A 181 -8.76 -4.28 13.36
C SER A 181 -9.18 -4.82 14.73
N PHE A 182 -8.73 -4.20 15.83
CA PHE A 182 -9.07 -4.64 17.19
C PHE A 182 -10.41 -4.10 17.67
N LEU A 183 -10.96 -3.09 16.99
CA LEU A 183 -12.11 -2.36 17.50
C LEU A 183 -13.40 -2.98 16.97
N GLU A 184 -14.32 -3.29 17.89
CA GLU A 184 -15.67 -3.72 17.53
C GLU A 184 -16.52 -2.53 17.07
N ASN A 185 -16.84 -2.49 15.77
CA ASN A 185 -17.72 -1.50 15.13
C ASN A 185 -17.41 -0.01 15.47
N PRO A 186 -16.18 0.49 15.24
CA PRO A 186 -15.81 1.84 15.61
C PRO A 186 -16.49 2.91 14.73
N THR A 187 -16.93 4.00 15.35
CA THR A 187 -17.33 5.22 14.63
C THR A 187 -16.12 6.12 14.46
N TYR A 188 -15.83 6.54 13.22
CA TYR A 188 -14.71 7.43 12.93
C TYR A 188 -15.14 8.88 12.86
N LEU A 189 -14.42 9.74 13.58
CA LEU A 189 -14.57 11.19 13.50
C LEU A 189 -13.24 11.81 13.07
N ARG A 190 -13.21 12.46 11.90
CA ARG A 190 -11.99 13.04 11.33
C ARG A 190 -11.87 14.53 11.66
N LEU A 191 -10.83 14.88 12.42
CA LEU A 191 -10.41 16.26 12.66
C LEU A 191 -9.65 16.80 11.44
N LYS A 192 -10.25 17.78 10.77
CA LYS A 192 -9.67 18.43 9.59
C LYS A 192 -8.68 19.54 9.96
N GLY A 193 -8.92 20.26 11.06
CA GLY A 193 -8.12 21.40 11.52
C GLY A 193 -8.95 22.69 11.51
N PHE A 194 -8.29 23.85 11.42
CA PHE A 194 -8.94 25.14 11.43
C PHE A 194 -9.63 25.48 10.10
N SER A 195 -10.93 25.75 10.17
CA SER A 195 -11.67 26.43 9.10
C SER A 195 -11.08 27.82 8.82
N GLU A 196 -11.42 28.43 7.69
CA GLU A 196 -10.97 29.80 7.40
C GLU A 196 -11.45 30.81 8.48
N GLN A 197 -12.66 30.64 9.01
CA GLN A 197 -13.17 31.50 10.08
C GLN A 197 -12.37 31.30 11.37
N GLN A 198 -12.07 30.04 11.72
CA GLN A 198 -11.27 29.71 12.90
C GLN A 198 -9.84 30.23 12.78
N ARG A 199 -9.24 30.21 11.58
CA ARG A 199 -7.94 30.85 11.31
C ARG A 199 -7.97 32.36 11.59
N LYS A 200 -9.01 33.07 11.16
CA LYS A 200 -9.19 34.52 11.44
C LYS A 200 -9.23 34.79 12.95
N LEU A 201 -10.01 34.00 13.68
CA LEU A 201 -10.17 34.12 15.13
C LEU A 201 -8.86 33.80 15.86
N TYR A 202 -8.15 32.75 15.43
CA TYR A 202 -6.88 32.34 16.03
C TYR A 202 -5.82 33.43 15.89
N PHE A 203 -5.67 34.01 14.70
CA PHE A 203 -4.74 35.11 14.46
C PHE A 203 -5.12 36.35 15.28
N SER A 204 -6.42 36.68 15.35
CA SER A 204 -6.90 37.80 16.17
C SER A 204 -6.55 37.63 17.64
N TYR A 205 -6.72 36.42 18.16
CA TYR A 205 -6.36 36.09 19.52
C TYR A 205 -4.84 36.11 19.75
N PHE A 206 -4.07 35.43 18.91
CA PHE A 206 -2.64 35.21 19.13
C PHE A 206 -1.83 36.52 19.22
N PHE A 207 -2.17 37.48 18.35
CA PHE A 207 -1.50 38.78 18.31
C PHE A 207 -2.09 39.78 19.31
N GLY A 208 -3.34 39.59 19.76
CA GLY A 208 -4.05 40.49 20.67
C GLY A 208 -4.47 41.81 20.04
N GLU A 209 -3.51 42.55 19.45
CA GLU A 209 -3.73 43.81 18.76
C GLU A 209 -4.35 43.61 17.38
N LYS A 210 -5.49 44.27 17.13
CA LYS A 210 -6.26 44.11 15.87
C LYS A 210 -5.44 44.44 14.63
N LYS A 211 -4.56 45.46 14.73
CA LYS A 211 -3.69 45.88 13.62
C LYS A 211 -2.67 44.80 13.27
N ASP A 212 -2.05 44.19 14.27
CA ASP A 212 -1.00 43.20 14.09
C ASP A 212 -1.55 41.85 13.59
N ALA A 213 -2.71 41.45 14.12
CA ALA A 213 -3.46 40.30 13.64
C ALA A 213 -3.87 40.43 12.16
N LEU A 214 -4.42 41.59 11.77
CA LEU A 214 -4.82 41.85 10.38
C LEU A 214 -3.60 41.89 9.44
N ARG A 215 -2.47 42.43 9.90
CA ARG A 215 -1.22 42.45 9.14
C ARG A 215 -0.67 41.04 8.92
N ALA A 216 -0.63 40.20 9.95
CA ALA A 216 -0.17 38.82 9.85
C ALA A 216 -1.10 37.96 8.97
N LEU A 217 -2.42 38.07 9.17
CA LEU A 217 -3.40 37.32 8.41
C LEU A 217 -3.42 37.72 6.93
N SER A 218 -3.31 39.01 6.63
CA SER A 218 -3.26 39.49 5.24
C SER A 218 -1.98 39.03 4.53
N PHE A 219 -0.84 39.01 5.23
CA PHE A 219 0.41 38.46 4.71
C PHE A 219 0.28 36.97 4.35
N VAL A 220 -0.23 36.14 5.26
CA VAL A 220 -0.38 34.70 4.99
C VAL A 220 -1.39 34.44 3.87
N ARG A 221 -2.50 35.19 3.83
CA ARG A 221 -3.49 35.09 2.73
C ARG A 221 -2.92 35.39 1.35
N ALA A 222 -1.92 36.26 1.25
CA ALA A 222 -1.27 36.58 -0.01
C ALA A 222 -0.46 35.40 -0.57
N ILE A 223 -0.21 34.35 0.22
CA ILE A 223 0.52 33.13 -0.16
C ILE A 223 -0.42 31.92 0.00
N PRO A 224 -1.18 31.53 -1.04
CA PRO A 224 -2.25 30.53 -0.91
C PRO A 224 -1.81 29.17 -0.36
N SER A 225 -0.63 28.67 -0.73
CA SER A 225 -0.07 27.41 -0.24
C SER A 225 0.21 27.45 1.27
N LEU A 226 0.75 28.57 1.75
CA LEU A 226 1.00 28.80 3.16
C LEU A 226 -0.30 28.92 3.95
N PHE A 227 -1.29 29.65 3.40
CA PHE A 227 -2.60 29.80 4.01
C PHE A 227 -3.36 28.48 4.13
N ALA A 228 -3.22 27.57 3.16
CA ALA A 228 -3.79 26.23 3.22
C ALA A 228 -3.22 25.43 4.39
N LEU A 229 -1.90 25.45 4.61
CA LEU A 229 -1.27 24.73 5.72
C LEU A 229 -1.62 25.26 7.10
N CYS A 230 -2.04 26.53 7.21
CA CYS A 230 -2.60 27.08 8.45
C CYS A 230 -3.92 26.38 8.87
N GLU A 231 -4.52 25.52 8.05
CA GLU A 231 -5.55 24.58 8.51
C GLU A 231 -5.02 23.70 9.63
N ASN A 232 -3.73 23.31 9.62
CA ASN A 232 -3.13 22.61 10.74
C ASN A 232 -2.83 23.61 11.90
N PRO A 233 -3.44 23.43 13.09
CA PRO A 233 -3.23 24.34 14.24
C PRO A 233 -1.76 24.49 14.65
N LEU A 234 -0.96 23.42 14.55
CA LEU A 234 0.48 23.46 14.82
C LEU A 234 1.21 24.41 13.87
N ILE A 235 0.88 24.36 12.57
CA ILE A 235 1.50 25.22 11.56
C ILE A 235 1.07 26.68 11.78
N SER A 236 -0.21 26.91 12.09
CA SER A 236 -0.71 28.23 12.49
C SER A 236 0.08 28.81 13.67
N TRP A 237 0.34 28.01 14.71
CA TRP A 237 1.14 28.43 15.86
C TRP A 237 2.59 28.75 15.50
N LEU A 238 3.26 27.88 14.74
CA LEU A 238 4.65 28.10 14.29
C LEU A 238 4.78 29.42 13.53
N LEU A 239 3.86 29.66 12.58
CA LEU A 239 3.86 30.86 11.76
C LEU A 239 3.56 32.11 12.56
N CYS A 240 2.50 32.09 13.37
CA CYS A 240 2.15 33.22 14.23
C CYS A 240 3.28 33.57 15.18
N THR A 241 3.96 32.58 15.76
CA THR A 241 5.12 32.78 16.64
C THR A 241 6.27 33.47 15.90
N CYS A 242 6.63 32.97 14.70
CA CYS A 242 7.69 33.59 13.89
C CYS A 242 7.36 35.05 13.51
N MET A 243 6.13 35.30 13.06
CA MET A 243 5.68 36.64 12.66
C MET A 243 5.60 37.60 13.85
N LYS A 244 5.21 37.10 15.03
CA LYS A 244 5.19 37.89 16.26
C LYS A 244 6.59 38.33 16.67
N TRP A 245 7.57 37.43 16.64
CA TRP A 245 8.97 37.79 16.88
C TRP A 245 9.50 38.86 15.90
N GLN A 246 9.10 38.81 14.63
CA GLN A 246 9.46 39.84 13.65
C GLN A 246 8.82 41.19 13.97
N GLN A 247 7.53 41.19 14.33
CA GLN A 247 6.80 42.41 14.67
C GLN A 247 7.34 43.07 15.94
N GLU A 248 7.66 42.29 16.97
CA GLU A 248 8.26 42.78 18.22
C GLU A 248 9.62 43.46 17.99
N ARG A 249 10.35 43.07 16.94
CA ARG A 249 11.59 43.73 16.49
C ARG A 249 11.38 44.88 15.50
N GLY A 250 10.14 45.17 15.12
CA GLY A 250 9.84 46.19 14.10
C GLY A 250 10.25 45.79 12.68
N GLU A 251 10.47 44.51 12.40
CA GLU A 251 10.84 44.00 11.06
C GLU A 251 9.63 43.99 10.09
N GLN A 252 9.92 43.91 8.79
CA GLN A 252 8.90 43.55 7.80
C GLN A 252 8.60 42.05 7.84
N LEU A 253 7.31 41.70 7.75
CA LEU A 253 6.88 40.32 7.74
C LEU A 253 7.44 39.62 6.49
N HIS A 254 8.17 38.55 6.72
CA HIS A 254 8.65 37.67 5.68
C HIS A 254 8.67 36.24 6.23
N VAL A 255 8.29 35.27 5.41
CA VAL A 255 8.34 33.86 5.77
C VAL A 255 8.96 33.09 4.62
N ILE A 256 9.98 32.30 4.92
CA ILE A 256 10.59 31.40 3.94
C ILE A 256 9.81 30.09 3.96
N PHE A 257 8.91 29.93 3.00
CA PHE A 257 8.05 28.76 2.91
C PHE A 257 8.05 28.13 1.51
N GLU A 258 8.70 26.98 1.40
CA GLU A 258 8.68 26.11 0.21
C GLU A 258 8.24 24.69 0.55
N ASN A 259 8.61 24.22 1.74
CA ASN A 259 8.31 22.89 2.23
C ASN A 259 8.27 22.88 3.77
N THR A 260 7.99 21.73 4.36
CA THR A 260 7.84 21.63 5.82
C THR A 260 9.16 21.89 6.53
N THR A 261 10.28 21.47 5.95
CA THR A 261 11.62 21.66 6.52
C THR A 261 12.01 23.13 6.58
N SER A 262 11.69 23.92 5.55
CA SER A 262 12.02 25.35 5.49
C SER A 262 11.33 26.12 6.61
N LEU A 263 10.09 25.76 6.94
CA LEU A 263 9.35 26.37 8.05
C LEU A 263 9.98 26.07 9.42
N HIS A 264 10.39 24.83 9.67
CA HIS A 264 11.03 24.46 10.93
C HIS A 264 12.42 25.10 11.06
N ALA A 265 13.18 25.14 9.97
CA ALA A 265 14.46 25.83 9.92
C ALA A 265 14.27 27.35 10.14
N PHE A 266 13.23 27.95 9.56
CA PHE A 266 12.89 29.35 9.77
C PHE A 266 12.53 29.63 11.24
N PHE A 267 11.66 28.81 11.84
CA PHE A 267 11.33 28.88 13.26
C PHE A 267 12.56 28.79 14.16
N LEU A 268 13.47 27.84 13.87
CA LEU A 268 14.73 27.70 14.59
C LEU A 268 15.57 28.97 14.54
N THR A 269 15.80 29.53 13.34
CA THR A 269 16.59 30.76 13.20
C THR A 269 15.91 31.97 13.87
N GLY A 270 14.58 32.01 13.87
CA GLY A 270 13.81 33.04 14.58
C GLY A 270 14.02 33.00 16.09
N ALA A 271 14.04 31.81 16.68
CA ALA A 271 14.25 31.61 18.11
C ALA A 271 15.63 32.09 18.58
N PHE A 272 16.69 31.78 17.83
CA PHE A 272 18.04 32.27 18.14
C PHE A 272 18.16 33.79 18.07
N ARG A 273 17.41 34.44 17.17
CA ARG A 273 17.36 35.91 17.12
C ARG A 273 16.66 36.53 18.34
N VAL A 274 15.67 35.88 18.95
CA VAL A 274 14.99 36.42 20.14
C VAL A 274 15.88 36.24 21.37
N GLY A 275 16.53 35.08 21.46
CA GLY A 275 17.32 34.74 22.63
C GLY A 275 18.67 35.43 22.69
N ARG A 276 19.38 35.64 21.56
CA ARG A 276 20.81 36.03 21.56
C ARG A 276 21.28 36.68 20.24
N GLU A 277 21.00 37.96 20.00
CA GLU A 277 21.52 38.70 18.83
C GLU A 277 23.06 38.80 18.76
N ASN A 278 23.79 38.55 19.86
CA ASN A 278 25.25 38.80 19.96
C ASN A 278 26.12 37.59 20.33
N CYS A 279 25.61 36.35 20.29
CA CYS A 279 26.44 35.16 20.59
C CYS A 279 27.22 34.66 19.36
N PRO A 280 28.52 34.30 19.49
CA PRO A 280 29.31 33.76 18.40
C PRO A 280 28.68 32.46 17.84
N PRO A 281 28.71 32.23 16.51
CA PRO A 281 28.11 31.05 15.88
C PRO A 281 28.58 29.70 16.45
N LEU A 282 29.84 29.62 16.88
CA LEU A 282 30.43 28.42 17.51
C LEU A 282 29.78 28.08 18.85
N GLN A 283 29.35 29.08 19.62
CA GLN A 283 28.67 28.87 20.90
C GLN A 283 27.22 28.40 20.67
N ASN A 284 26.52 29.01 19.71
CA ASN A 284 25.19 28.55 19.29
C ASN A 284 25.23 27.11 18.78
N ARG A 285 26.30 26.73 18.06
CA ARG A 285 26.51 25.36 17.56
C ARG A 285 26.65 24.35 18.70
N ALA A 286 27.44 24.66 19.73
CA ALA A 286 27.62 23.76 20.88
C ALA A 286 26.30 23.51 21.63
N GLN A 287 25.53 24.57 21.90
CA GLN A 287 24.21 24.47 22.54
C GLN A 287 23.22 23.69 21.69
N MET A 288 23.17 23.96 20.39
CA MET A 288 22.29 23.23 19.48
C MET A 288 22.68 21.76 19.37
N LYS A 289 23.98 21.45 19.38
CA LYS A 289 24.48 20.06 19.37
C LYS A 289 23.96 19.27 20.58
N SER A 290 23.96 19.86 21.78
CA SER A 290 23.40 19.23 22.99
C SER A 290 21.92 18.88 22.82
N LEU A 291 21.10 19.84 22.37
CA LEU A 291 19.66 19.63 22.17
C LEU A 291 19.36 18.63 21.02
N CYS A 292 20.10 18.73 19.92
CA CYS A 292 19.99 17.80 18.78
C CYS A 292 20.39 16.38 19.14
N THR A 293 21.40 16.20 20.00
CA THR A 293 21.83 14.87 20.47
C THR A 293 20.75 14.24 21.33
N LEU A 294 20.17 15.00 22.28
CA LEU A 294 19.01 14.58 23.07
C LEU A 294 17.82 14.18 22.18
N ALA A 295 17.53 15.00 21.16
CA ALA A 295 16.46 14.72 20.22
C ALA A 295 16.73 13.45 19.40
N ALA A 296 17.94 13.28 18.87
CA ALA A 296 18.32 12.14 18.04
C ALA A 296 18.31 10.84 18.83
N GLU A 297 18.92 10.80 20.02
CA GLU A 297 18.82 9.64 20.92
C GLU A 297 17.35 9.35 21.24
N GLY A 298 16.58 10.39 21.59
CA GLY A 298 15.16 10.22 21.88
C GLY A 298 14.34 9.63 20.73
N ILE A 299 14.56 10.03 19.48
CA ILE A 299 13.83 9.46 18.34
C ILE A 299 14.24 8.00 18.09
N TRP A 300 15.55 7.69 18.14
CA TRP A 300 16.04 6.32 17.93
C TRP A 300 15.66 5.35 19.06
N THR A 301 15.63 5.82 20.31
CA THR A 301 15.25 5.01 21.49
C THR A 301 13.77 5.16 21.88
N GLN A 302 13.00 5.90 21.09
CA GLN A 302 11.57 6.18 21.31
C GLN A 302 11.27 6.89 22.65
N THR A 303 12.18 7.75 23.10
CA THR A 303 12.02 8.59 24.28
C THR A 303 11.52 9.98 23.88
N TYR A 304 10.33 10.33 24.36
CA TYR A 304 9.65 11.62 24.08
C TYR A 304 9.49 12.51 25.33
N VAL A 305 9.74 11.94 26.52
CA VAL A 305 9.74 12.63 27.82
C VAL A 305 11.12 12.49 28.42
N PHE A 306 11.71 13.60 28.81
CA PHE A 306 13.10 13.70 29.28
C PHE A 306 13.13 14.23 30.72
N SER A 307 13.81 13.53 31.61
CA SER A 307 14.06 14.01 32.97
C SER A 307 15.10 15.13 32.98
N GLN A 308 15.16 15.90 34.07
CA GLN A 308 16.23 16.89 34.24
C GLN A 308 17.63 16.25 34.19
N ALA A 309 17.77 14.99 34.62
CA ALA A 309 19.01 14.25 34.52
C ALA A 309 19.40 13.95 33.06
N ASP A 310 18.42 13.64 32.20
CA ASP A 310 18.66 13.39 30.77
C ASP A 310 19.18 14.65 30.07
N LEU A 311 18.59 15.82 30.35
CA LEU A 311 19.05 17.09 29.80
C LEU A 311 20.51 17.38 30.21
N ARG A 312 20.85 17.19 31.49
CA ARG A 312 22.20 17.40 32.01
C ARG A 312 23.21 16.43 31.40
N ARG A 313 22.84 15.15 31.25
CA ARG A 313 23.69 14.11 30.62
C ARG A 313 24.08 14.47 29.19
N HIS A 314 23.20 15.17 28.47
CA HIS A 314 23.42 15.62 27.10
C HIS A 314 24.08 17.01 27.00
N GLY A 315 24.50 17.59 28.12
CA GLY A 315 25.18 18.88 28.14
C GLY A 315 24.27 20.09 27.91
N VAL A 316 22.98 19.99 28.26
CA VAL A 316 22.07 21.15 28.33
C VAL A 316 22.23 21.81 29.70
N SER A 317 22.78 23.02 29.75
CA SER A 317 22.94 23.76 31.01
C SER A 317 21.60 24.31 31.52
N GLU A 318 21.52 24.70 32.80
CA GLU A 318 20.31 25.33 33.35
C GLU A 318 19.96 26.63 32.63
N SER A 319 20.96 27.40 32.18
CA SER A 319 20.73 28.61 31.38
C SER A 319 20.17 28.31 29.98
N ASP A 320 20.58 27.18 29.38
CA ASP A 320 20.04 26.73 28.08
C ASP A 320 18.61 26.25 28.26
N MET A 321 18.32 25.56 29.36
CA MET A 321 16.99 25.04 29.70
C MET A 321 15.96 26.16 29.84
N VAL A 322 16.28 27.23 30.58
CA VAL A 322 15.41 28.42 30.69
C VAL A 322 15.15 29.01 29.31
N MET A 323 16.21 29.15 28.49
CA MET A 323 16.07 29.65 27.12
C MET A 323 15.15 28.78 26.27
N TRP A 324 15.30 27.44 26.30
CA TRP A 324 14.46 26.52 25.53
C TRP A 324 13.00 26.53 25.96
N LEU A 325 12.72 26.84 27.23
CA LEU A 325 11.35 27.03 27.75
C LEU A 325 10.77 28.38 27.29
N ASP A 326 11.58 29.44 27.30
CA ASP A 326 11.18 30.79 26.87
C ASP A 326 10.84 30.82 25.37
N VAL A 327 11.69 30.23 24.53
CA VAL A 327 11.45 30.13 23.08
C VAL A 327 10.49 29.01 22.69
N ARG A 328 9.91 28.30 23.67
CA ARG A 328 8.91 27.22 23.49
C ARG A 328 9.41 26.05 22.63
N PHE A 329 10.69 25.71 22.76
CA PHE A 329 11.26 24.48 22.19
C PHE A 329 10.94 23.28 23.08
N LEU A 330 11.09 23.46 24.39
CA LEU A 330 10.70 22.53 25.42
C LEU A 330 9.51 23.07 26.19
N ARG A 331 8.78 22.17 26.84
CA ARG A 331 7.75 22.49 27.82
C ARG A 331 7.77 21.49 28.97
N PRO A 332 7.38 21.89 30.19
CA PRO A 332 7.19 20.95 31.28
C PRO A 332 6.01 20.02 30.99
N ARG A 333 6.09 18.77 31.49
CA ARG A 333 5.00 17.79 31.49
C ARG A 333 5.23 16.82 32.65
N GLY A 334 4.41 16.92 33.70
CA GLY A 334 4.69 16.27 34.98
C GLY A 334 6.08 16.64 35.51
N ASP A 335 6.83 15.65 35.98
CA ASP A 335 8.19 15.82 36.52
C ASP A 335 9.30 15.89 35.44
N GLY A 336 8.92 15.91 34.16
CA GLY A 336 9.84 15.89 33.02
C GLY A 336 9.59 17.01 32.02
N PHE A 337 10.33 16.93 30.91
CA PHE A 337 10.31 17.88 29.80
C PHE A 337 9.99 17.15 28.52
N VAL A 338 9.19 17.77 27.67
CA VAL A 338 8.92 17.28 26.31
C VAL A 338 9.27 18.38 25.32
N PHE A 339 9.65 17.99 24.10
CA PHE A 339 9.62 18.95 23.01
C PHE A 339 8.18 19.46 22.84
N ASN A 340 8.03 20.75 22.60
CA ASN A 340 6.70 21.37 22.50
C ASN A 340 5.83 20.60 21.48
N HIS A 341 6.46 20.16 20.39
CA HIS A 341 5.86 19.27 19.40
C HIS A 341 6.86 18.23 18.89
N THR A 342 6.40 17.01 18.63
CA THR A 342 7.25 15.93 18.11
C THR A 342 7.93 16.26 16.78
N PRO A 343 7.29 16.96 15.79
CA PRO A 343 7.98 17.40 14.59
C PRO A 343 9.20 18.29 14.86
N LEU A 344 9.19 19.06 15.95
CA LEU A 344 10.35 19.86 16.36
C LEU A 344 11.48 18.96 16.87
N GLN A 345 11.16 17.91 17.65
CA GLN A 345 12.12 16.89 18.05
C GLN A 345 12.70 16.15 16.82
N GLU A 346 11.85 15.71 15.91
CA GLU A 346 12.23 15.01 14.66
C GLU A 346 13.14 15.90 13.78
N PHE A 347 12.86 17.21 13.72
CA PHE A 347 13.71 18.18 13.01
C PHE A 347 15.07 18.38 13.70
N CYS A 348 15.10 18.53 15.03
CA CYS A 348 16.35 18.64 15.79
C CYS A 348 17.18 17.35 15.67
N ALA A 349 16.52 16.19 15.67
CA ALA A 349 17.15 14.88 15.47
C ALA A 349 17.76 14.75 14.06
N ALA A 350 17.11 15.30 13.02
CA ALA A 350 17.69 15.34 11.68
C ALA A 350 18.89 16.30 11.60
N LEU A 351 18.80 17.46 12.26
CA LEU A 351 19.88 18.45 12.30
C LEU A 351 21.14 17.93 12.99
N PHE A 352 21.02 16.98 13.93
CA PHE A 352 22.14 16.31 14.60
C PHE A 352 23.23 15.85 13.62
N TYR A 353 22.86 15.20 12.51
CA TYR A 353 23.83 14.67 11.55
C TYR A 353 24.67 15.76 10.87
N PHE A 354 24.16 16.98 10.79
CA PHE A 354 24.87 18.10 10.17
C PHE A 354 25.77 18.87 11.15
N LEU A 355 25.52 18.73 12.47
CA LEU A 355 26.28 19.44 13.51
C LEU A 355 27.55 18.71 13.96
N GLY A 356 27.68 17.41 13.67
CA GLY A 356 28.85 16.59 14.00
C GLY A 356 30.16 17.06 13.35
N GLN A 357 31.28 16.77 14.00
CA GLN A 357 32.64 17.01 13.49
C GLN A 357 33.39 15.68 13.24
N PRO A 358 34.38 15.65 12.33
CA PRO A 358 35.23 14.48 12.13
C PRO A 358 35.92 14.09 13.45
N GLY A 359 35.64 12.90 13.97
CA GLY A 359 36.20 12.39 15.23
C GLY A 359 35.27 12.42 16.45
N ASP A 360 34.05 12.98 16.33
CA ASP A 360 33.02 12.81 17.37
C ASP A 360 32.65 11.32 17.51
N GLN A 361 32.73 10.76 18.72
CA GLN A 361 32.17 9.43 18.99
C GLN A 361 30.64 9.52 18.94
N LEU A 362 30.03 8.87 17.95
CA LEU A 362 28.57 8.75 17.87
C LEU A 362 28.09 7.87 19.02
N ASN A 363 27.05 8.33 19.73
CA ASN A 363 26.36 7.49 20.70
C ASN A 363 25.86 6.23 19.97
N PRO A 364 26.21 5.00 20.41
CA PRO A 364 25.77 3.77 19.77
C PRO A 364 24.24 3.59 19.71
N ALA A 365 23.49 4.34 20.52
CA ALA A 365 22.03 4.37 20.47
C ALA A 365 21.47 5.15 19.26
N ILE A 366 22.26 5.98 18.60
CA ILE A 366 21.86 6.78 17.44
C ILE A 366 22.30 6.05 16.17
N GLY A 367 21.34 5.69 15.32
CA GLY A 367 21.63 5.02 14.05
C GLY A 367 22.36 5.90 13.03
N SER A 368 22.91 5.26 12.00
CA SER A 368 23.62 5.91 10.90
C SER A 368 22.67 6.55 9.87
N ILE A 369 23.21 7.42 9.01
CA ILE A 369 22.47 7.99 7.86
C ILE A 369 21.92 6.88 6.96
N ALA A 370 22.69 5.80 6.73
CA ALA A 370 22.23 4.68 5.91
C ALA A 370 21.00 4.01 6.52
N GLN A 371 21.03 3.71 7.83
CA GLN A 371 19.87 3.15 8.53
C GLN A 371 18.65 4.07 8.50
N LEU A 372 18.85 5.39 8.65
CA LEU A 372 17.77 6.36 8.55
C LEU A 372 17.16 6.41 7.14
N VAL A 373 17.99 6.44 6.09
CA VAL A 373 17.53 6.45 4.69
C VAL A 373 16.77 5.16 4.37
N THR A 374 17.32 3.99 4.71
CA THR A 374 16.64 2.71 4.52
C THR A 374 15.29 2.68 5.25
N ALA A 375 15.25 3.10 6.53
CA ALA A 375 14.01 3.17 7.29
C ALA A 375 12.99 4.15 6.70
N THR A 376 13.45 5.25 6.07
CA THR A 376 12.57 6.23 5.41
C THR A 376 12.00 5.68 4.11
N MET A 377 12.77 4.88 3.37
CA MET A 377 12.36 4.32 2.08
C MET A 377 11.51 3.05 2.19
N GLY A 378 11.44 2.42 3.37
CA GLY A 378 10.68 1.17 3.55
C GLY A 378 9.16 1.30 3.32
N GLN A 379 8.50 0.17 3.08
CA GLN A 379 7.05 0.12 2.80
C GLN A 379 6.17 0.42 4.00
N LEU A 380 6.56 -0.05 5.20
CA LEU A 380 5.89 0.31 6.44
C LEU A 380 6.34 1.73 6.82
N GLN A 381 5.39 2.61 7.13
CA GLN A 381 5.72 3.95 7.64
C GLN A 381 6.55 3.83 8.91
N SER A 382 7.87 3.96 8.74
CA SER A 382 8.80 3.94 9.86
C SER A 382 8.52 5.12 10.77
N ARG A 383 8.68 4.92 12.07
CA ARG A 383 8.67 5.99 13.07
C ARG A 383 9.74 7.05 12.76
N LEU A 384 10.76 6.69 11.98
CA LEU A 384 11.84 7.57 11.53
C LEU A 384 11.50 8.37 10.26
N TYR A 385 10.36 8.10 9.60
CA TYR A 385 10.00 8.69 8.30
C TYR A 385 10.15 10.21 8.29
N ARG A 386 9.53 10.91 9.25
CA ARG A 386 9.56 12.38 9.27
C ARG A 386 10.96 12.94 9.54
N MET A 387 11.73 12.29 10.42
CA MET A 387 13.13 12.63 10.65
C MET A 387 13.95 12.46 9.36
N GLY A 388 13.67 11.42 8.57
CA GLY A 388 14.23 11.23 7.24
C GLY A 388 13.84 12.34 6.26
N ILE A 389 12.55 12.69 6.17
CA ILE A 389 12.08 13.80 5.34
C ILE A 389 12.80 15.12 5.69
N PHE A 390 12.99 15.42 6.99
CA PHE A 390 13.78 16.57 7.43
C PHE A 390 15.27 16.46 7.08
N LEU A 391 15.87 15.27 7.17
CA LEU A 391 17.27 15.05 6.74
C LEU A 391 17.45 15.44 5.27
N PHE A 392 16.53 15.02 4.39
CA PHE A 392 16.55 15.38 2.99
C PHE A 392 16.37 16.89 2.80
N GLY A 393 15.37 17.51 3.44
CA GLY A 393 15.17 18.96 3.32
C GLY A 393 16.37 19.78 3.79
N ILE A 394 17.00 19.42 4.91
CA ILE A 394 18.17 20.14 5.44
C ILE A 394 19.34 20.05 4.45
N CYS A 395 19.48 18.97 3.67
CA CYS A 395 20.50 18.84 2.62
C CYS A 395 20.39 19.87 1.48
N SER A 396 19.27 20.60 1.37
CA SER A 396 19.12 21.66 0.38
C SER A 396 20.15 22.77 0.60
N GLY A 397 20.81 23.23 -0.47
CA GLY A 397 21.74 24.36 -0.42
C GLY A 397 21.15 25.63 0.20
N ARG A 398 19.84 25.82 0.06
CA ARG A 398 19.11 26.95 0.66
C ARG A 398 19.00 26.82 2.18
N ILE A 399 18.56 25.67 2.67
CA ILE A 399 18.33 25.43 4.11
C ILE A 399 19.67 25.36 4.84
N THR A 400 20.65 24.64 4.29
CA THR A 400 22.03 24.66 4.79
C THR A 400 22.60 26.07 4.85
N GLY A 401 22.43 26.88 3.80
CA GLY A 401 22.87 28.28 3.79
C GLY A 401 22.17 29.17 4.82
N MET A 402 20.89 28.91 5.11
CA MET A 402 20.13 29.62 6.14
C MET A 402 20.61 29.27 7.55
N LEU A 403 20.78 27.98 7.84
CA LEU A 403 21.24 27.49 9.14
C LEU A 403 22.72 27.77 9.39
N GLY A 404 23.56 27.68 8.35
CA GLY A 404 25.01 27.91 8.42
C GLY A 404 25.40 29.32 8.89
N LYS A 405 24.54 30.33 8.64
CA LYS A 405 24.75 31.70 9.16
C LYS A 405 24.72 31.76 10.70
N TRP A 406 24.00 30.85 11.35
CA TRP A 406 23.79 30.84 12.81
C TRP A 406 24.72 29.89 13.55
N PHE A 407 25.11 28.78 12.90
CA PHE A 407 25.94 27.73 13.50
C PHE A 407 27.38 27.66 12.95
N GLY A 408 27.72 28.52 11.97
CA GLY A 408 29.01 28.54 11.27
C GLY A 408 28.99 27.74 9.95
N MET A 409 29.85 28.12 8.99
CA MET A 409 30.02 27.38 7.72
C MET A 409 30.63 26.00 7.99
N LEU A 410 30.19 24.97 7.24
CA LEU A 410 30.43 23.52 7.41
C LEU A 410 29.33 22.76 8.18
N LEU A 411 28.06 22.94 7.79
CA LEU A 411 27.13 21.80 7.86
C LEU A 411 27.66 20.76 6.86
N SER A 412 27.85 19.52 7.28
CA SER A 412 28.58 18.51 6.51
C SER A 412 28.01 18.30 5.09
N GLU A 413 28.73 18.75 4.06
CA GLU A 413 28.39 18.50 2.64
C GLU A 413 28.48 17.00 2.28
N GLU A 414 29.15 16.18 3.10
CA GLU A 414 29.29 14.73 2.88
C GLU A 414 27.99 13.93 3.01
N ILE A 415 26.92 14.51 3.55
CA ILE A 415 25.66 13.78 3.82
C ILE A 415 24.97 13.42 2.50
N LYS A 416 24.96 14.34 1.54
CA LYS A 416 24.27 14.13 0.25
C LYS A 416 24.90 13.01 -0.59
N PRO A 417 26.23 12.89 -0.71
CA PRO A 417 26.88 11.69 -1.25
C PRO A 417 26.52 10.40 -0.50
N LYS A 418 26.45 10.41 0.84
CA LYS A 418 26.05 9.24 1.64
C LYS A 418 24.60 8.82 1.36
N ILE A 419 23.67 9.78 1.24
CA ILE A 419 22.28 9.52 0.84
C ILE A 419 22.25 8.91 -0.57
N SER A 420 22.95 9.49 -1.54
CA SER A 420 23.00 9.01 -2.92
C SER A 420 23.53 7.57 -3.00
N GLN A 421 24.61 7.26 -2.27
CA GLN A 421 25.17 5.91 -2.20
C GLN A 421 24.19 4.91 -1.59
N CYS A 422 23.44 5.31 -0.56
CA CYS A 422 22.43 4.47 0.06
C CYS A 422 21.27 4.17 -0.90
N LEU A 423 20.74 5.19 -1.58
CA LEU A 423 19.67 5.04 -2.56
C LEU A 423 20.10 4.17 -3.75
N GLN A 424 21.36 4.28 -4.18
CA GLN A 424 21.92 3.43 -5.24
C GLN A 424 22.05 1.95 -4.82
N ARG A 425 22.25 1.66 -3.53
CA ARG A 425 22.24 0.28 -3.03
C ARG A 425 20.81 -0.26 -2.98
N LEU A 426 19.89 0.54 -2.44
CA LEU A 426 18.46 0.20 -2.36
C LEU A 426 17.85 -0.05 -3.73
N SER A 427 18.26 0.69 -4.76
CA SER A 427 17.75 0.49 -6.13
C SER A 427 18.20 -0.83 -6.77
N LYS A 428 19.22 -1.50 -6.23
CA LYS A 428 19.72 -2.79 -6.74
C LYS A 428 19.00 -4.00 -6.15
N GLY A 429 18.07 -3.80 -5.21
CA GLY A 429 17.16 -4.83 -4.72
C GLY A 429 17.85 -5.95 -3.93
N GLU A 430 18.39 -5.63 -2.75
CA GLU A 430 18.67 -6.69 -1.77
C GLU A 430 17.34 -7.38 -1.36
N PRO A 431 17.31 -8.71 -1.15
CA PRO A 431 16.07 -9.42 -0.86
C PRO A 431 15.40 -8.87 0.42
N GLY A 432 14.19 -8.31 0.28
CA GLY A 432 13.39 -7.79 1.39
C GLY A 432 13.30 -6.25 1.49
N GLU A 433 14.05 -5.48 0.69
CA GLU A 433 14.05 -4.01 0.74
C GLU A 433 13.44 -3.39 -0.53
N VAL A 434 12.10 -3.33 -0.62
CA VAL A 434 11.41 -2.59 -1.69
C VAL A 434 11.28 -1.12 -1.33
N VAL A 435 11.87 -0.24 -2.15
CA VAL A 435 11.74 1.21 -2.00
C VAL A 435 10.30 1.63 -2.27
N ASN A 436 9.66 2.25 -1.28
CA ASN A 436 8.39 2.93 -1.45
C ASN A 436 8.62 4.25 -2.20
N PHE A 437 8.15 4.32 -3.44
CA PHE A 437 8.34 5.51 -4.28
C PHE A 437 7.63 6.75 -3.75
N GLN A 438 6.53 6.60 -3.00
CA GLN A 438 5.85 7.74 -2.37
C GLN A 438 6.75 8.40 -1.33
N ASN A 439 7.46 7.60 -0.54
CA ASN A 439 8.43 8.10 0.43
C ASN A 439 9.64 8.73 -0.26
N LEU A 440 10.15 8.10 -1.32
CA LEU A 440 11.24 8.64 -2.13
C LEU A 440 10.87 10.00 -2.74
N SER A 441 9.70 10.08 -3.37
CA SER A 441 9.24 11.30 -4.04
C SER A 441 9.02 12.44 -3.05
N SER A 442 8.47 12.16 -1.86
CA SER A 442 8.35 13.14 -0.78
C SER A 442 9.71 13.64 -0.30
N ALA A 443 10.68 12.73 -0.10
CA ALA A 443 12.03 13.08 0.35
C ALA A 443 12.79 13.91 -0.70
N LEU A 444 12.72 13.54 -1.99
CA LEU A 444 13.32 14.28 -3.09
C LEU A 444 12.65 15.64 -3.29
N PHE A 445 11.33 15.73 -3.08
CA PHE A 445 10.59 16.99 -3.13
C PHE A 445 11.02 17.94 -2.01
N GLU A 446 11.46 17.47 -0.83
CA GLU A 446 12.01 18.36 0.21
C GLU A 446 13.37 18.97 -0.18
N ILE A 447 14.19 18.30 -1.00
CA ILE A 447 15.50 18.85 -1.44
C ILE A 447 15.33 20.01 -2.43
N GLN A 448 14.34 19.92 -3.33
CA GLN A 448 14.05 20.91 -4.39
C GLN A 448 15.20 21.16 -5.41
N GLU A 449 16.23 20.29 -5.48
CA GLU A 449 17.37 20.45 -6.40
C GLU A 449 17.32 19.48 -7.58
N ARG A 450 17.01 19.99 -8.77
CA ARG A 450 16.72 19.19 -9.97
C ARG A 450 17.86 18.26 -10.40
N GLU A 451 19.11 18.70 -10.29
CA GLU A 451 20.27 17.89 -10.70
C GLU A 451 20.44 16.65 -9.82
N PHE A 452 20.28 16.81 -8.51
CA PHE A 452 20.32 15.70 -7.56
C PHE A 452 19.13 14.75 -7.75
N VAL A 453 17.94 15.30 -7.98
CA VAL A 453 16.73 14.51 -8.27
C VAL A 453 16.94 13.68 -9.54
N ALA A 454 17.47 14.28 -10.63
CA ALA A 454 17.78 13.55 -11.86
C ALA A 454 18.78 12.42 -11.61
N GLN A 455 19.86 12.69 -10.87
CA GLN A 455 20.87 11.69 -10.51
C GLN A 455 20.26 10.49 -9.76
N VAL A 456 19.41 10.74 -8.77
CA VAL A 456 18.76 9.68 -7.99
C VAL A 456 17.74 8.92 -8.83
N MET A 457 16.94 9.61 -9.63
CA MET A 457 15.91 8.98 -10.46
C MET A 457 16.50 8.07 -11.55
N ASP A 458 17.74 8.31 -11.98
CA ASP A 458 18.44 7.43 -12.92
C ASP A 458 18.82 6.06 -12.33
N PHE A 459 18.75 5.89 -11.00
CA PHE A 459 18.98 4.61 -10.34
C PHE A 459 17.83 3.61 -10.50
N PHE A 460 16.63 4.08 -10.86
CA PHE A 460 15.41 3.27 -10.87
C PHE A 460 14.93 3.02 -12.31
N GLU A 461 14.74 1.75 -12.65
CA GLU A 461 14.20 1.33 -13.96
C GLU A 461 12.70 0.98 -13.90
N GLU A 462 12.18 0.63 -12.73
CA GLU A 462 10.80 0.21 -12.49
C GLU A 462 10.25 0.98 -11.28
N ILE A 463 9.09 1.61 -11.46
CA ILE A 463 8.51 2.52 -10.48
C ILE A 463 7.03 2.18 -10.28
N PHE A 464 6.59 2.11 -9.02
CA PHE A 464 5.21 1.95 -8.61
C PHE A 464 4.70 3.24 -7.97
N ILE A 465 3.60 3.79 -8.46
CA ILE A 465 3.02 5.06 -7.98
C ILE A 465 1.56 4.86 -7.63
N TYR A 466 1.18 5.35 -6.45
CA TYR A 466 -0.20 5.44 -6.00
C TYR A 466 -0.58 6.91 -5.75
N ILE A 467 -1.57 7.41 -6.48
CA ILE A 467 -1.99 8.82 -6.44
C ILE A 467 -3.37 8.92 -5.78
N ASP A 468 -3.39 9.39 -4.53
CA ASP A 468 -4.62 9.65 -3.75
C ASP A 468 -4.96 11.15 -3.59
N SER A 469 -4.03 12.03 -3.97
CA SER A 469 -4.10 13.45 -3.65
C SER A 469 -3.27 14.31 -4.59
N LEU A 470 -3.59 15.60 -4.63
CA LEU A 470 -2.90 16.57 -5.50
C LEU A 470 -1.44 16.74 -5.05
N GLU A 471 -1.17 16.58 -3.76
CA GLU A 471 0.19 16.59 -3.19
C GLU A 471 0.98 15.38 -3.70
N ASN A 472 0.42 14.17 -3.66
CA ASN A 472 1.09 12.97 -4.17
C ASN A 472 1.40 13.08 -5.67
N LEU A 473 0.47 13.62 -6.45
CA LEU A 473 0.67 13.90 -7.87
C LEU A 473 1.77 14.95 -8.09
N ALA A 474 1.82 16.02 -7.29
CA ALA A 474 2.85 17.06 -7.39
C ALA A 474 4.26 16.50 -7.07
N MET A 475 4.39 15.73 -5.99
CA MET A 475 5.68 15.11 -5.59
C MET A 475 6.16 14.09 -6.63
N SER A 476 5.25 13.23 -7.11
CA SER A 476 5.57 12.21 -8.11
C SER A 476 5.95 12.84 -9.46
N SER A 477 5.20 13.83 -9.91
CA SER A 477 5.47 14.54 -11.17
C SER A 477 6.80 15.30 -11.14
N PHE A 478 7.15 15.93 -10.01
CA PHE A 478 8.44 16.60 -9.81
C PHE A 478 9.63 15.63 -10.02
N CYS A 479 9.51 14.41 -9.52
CA CYS A 479 10.55 13.39 -9.65
C CYS A 479 10.61 12.81 -11.07
N LEU A 480 9.46 12.36 -11.61
CA LEU A 480 9.39 11.72 -12.91
C LEU A 480 9.78 12.65 -14.08
N LYS A 481 9.50 13.94 -13.98
CA LYS A 481 9.89 14.94 -14.98
C LYS A 481 11.40 14.98 -15.24
N SER A 482 12.21 14.60 -14.27
CA SER A 482 13.67 14.58 -14.36
C SER A 482 14.24 13.21 -14.68
N SER A 483 13.40 12.18 -14.83
CA SER A 483 13.84 10.79 -15.02
C SER A 483 14.18 10.47 -16.47
N ARG A 484 15.24 9.67 -16.68
CA ARG A 484 15.73 9.29 -18.02
C ARG A 484 15.95 7.79 -18.22
N ASN A 485 15.99 7.01 -17.13
CA ASN A 485 16.26 5.57 -17.18
C ASN A 485 15.05 4.67 -16.87
N VAL A 486 13.87 5.25 -16.59
CA VAL A 486 12.65 4.50 -16.28
C VAL A 486 12.20 3.69 -17.49
N LYS A 487 12.10 2.37 -17.34
CA LYS A 487 11.62 1.44 -18.36
C LYS A 487 10.17 1.04 -18.13
N LYS A 488 9.77 0.90 -16.87
CA LYS A 488 8.45 0.42 -16.47
C LYS A 488 7.82 1.37 -15.45
N LEU A 489 6.55 1.68 -15.64
CA LEU A 489 5.76 2.48 -14.73
C LEU A 489 4.46 1.77 -14.42
N HIS A 490 4.24 1.46 -13.14
CA HIS A 490 2.99 0.97 -12.58
C HIS A 490 2.30 2.12 -11.86
N LEU A 491 1.07 2.42 -12.25
CA LEU A 491 0.35 3.60 -11.80
C LEU A 491 -1.06 3.22 -11.37
N CYS A 492 -1.41 3.61 -10.14
CA CYS A 492 -2.77 3.53 -9.62
C CYS A 492 -3.22 4.92 -9.17
N VAL A 493 -4.43 5.32 -9.56
CA VAL A 493 -5.02 6.63 -9.25
C VAL A 493 -6.33 6.40 -8.55
N ASP A 494 -6.41 6.85 -7.29
CA ASP A 494 -7.53 6.60 -6.39
C ASP A 494 -8.86 7.11 -6.96
N ASP A 495 -9.92 6.38 -6.66
CA ASP A 495 -11.28 6.58 -7.14
C ASP A 495 -11.90 7.90 -6.66
N ASP A 496 -11.48 8.37 -5.48
CA ASP A 496 -11.90 9.62 -4.85
C ASP A 496 -11.08 10.83 -5.32
N PHE A 497 -10.09 10.64 -6.20
CA PHE A 497 -9.31 11.74 -6.76
C PHE A 497 -10.22 12.56 -7.70
N PRO A 498 -10.58 13.80 -7.36
CA PRO A 498 -11.73 14.45 -7.97
C PRO A 498 -11.54 14.64 -9.47
N GLY A 499 -12.37 13.93 -10.24
CA GLY A 499 -12.55 14.09 -11.69
C GLY A 499 -13.31 15.37 -12.05
N ASP A 500 -13.97 16.01 -11.08
CA ASP A 500 -14.88 17.12 -11.35
C ASP A 500 -14.79 18.21 -10.28
N LEU A 501 -13.66 18.91 -10.22
CA LEU A 501 -13.59 20.22 -9.57
C LEU A 501 -14.12 21.26 -10.55
N GLY A 502 -15.45 21.36 -10.64
CA GLY A 502 -16.13 22.44 -11.35
C GLY A 502 -15.57 23.80 -10.94
N ALA A 503 -15.06 24.54 -11.93
CA ALA A 503 -14.64 25.94 -11.86
C ALA A 503 -13.70 26.34 -10.69
N ILE A 504 -12.49 25.75 -10.55
CA ILE A 504 -11.50 26.16 -9.52
C ILE A 504 -10.05 26.09 -10.06
N PRO A 505 -9.13 27.00 -9.66
CA PRO A 505 -7.69 26.99 -10.00
C PRO A 505 -6.97 25.64 -9.83
N ASP A 506 -7.46 24.72 -9.02
CA ASP A 506 -6.81 23.43 -8.74
C ASP A 506 -6.96 22.39 -9.87
N HIS A 507 -8.00 22.47 -10.71
CA HIS A 507 -8.11 21.62 -11.90
C HIS A 507 -6.99 21.93 -12.91
N SER A 508 -6.64 23.21 -13.06
CA SER A 508 -5.53 23.62 -13.93
C SER A 508 -4.18 23.10 -13.45
N LYS A 509 -3.98 23.06 -12.11
CA LYS A 509 -2.77 22.49 -11.48
C LYS A 509 -2.71 20.97 -11.61
N LYS A 510 -3.84 20.26 -11.41
CA LYS A 510 -3.95 18.81 -11.62
C LYS A 510 -3.44 18.43 -13.01
N LEU A 511 -3.96 19.08 -14.06
CA LEU A 511 -3.53 18.82 -15.44
C LEU A 511 -2.07 19.23 -15.69
N ALA A 512 -1.56 20.26 -15.02
CA ALA A 512 -0.15 20.64 -15.13
C ALA A 512 0.78 19.57 -14.54
N TYR A 513 0.50 19.09 -13.32
CA TYR A 513 1.25 18.01 -12.70
C TYR A 513 1.11 16.69 -13.46
N TRP A 514 -0.09 16.39 -13.97
CA TRP A 514 -0.30 15.22 -14.82
C TRP A 514 0.53 15.27 -16.11
N ARG A 515 0.63 16.45 -16.74
CA ARG A 515 1.50 16.65 -17.91
C ARG A 515 2.97 16.49 -17.56
N ASP A 516 3.39 16.98 -16.40
CA ASP A 516 4.75 16.81 -15.90
C ASP A 516 5.06 15.33 -15.59
N LEU A 517 4.10 14.59 -15.02
CA LEU A 517 4.21 13.14 -14.82
C LEU A 517 4.36 12.41 -16.16
N CYS A 518 3.48 12.68 -17.12
CA CYS A 518 3.51 12.05 -18.45
C CYS A 518 4.74 12.42 -19.29
N SER A 519 5.52 13.44 -18.89
CA SER A 519 6.73 13.82 -19.62
C SER A 519 7.78 12.69 -19.63
N VAL A 520 7.72 11.76 -18.67
CA VAL A 520 8.59 10.57 -18.60
C VAL A 520 8.59 9.75 -19.89
N PHE A 521 7.45 9.65 -20.56
CA PHE A 521 7.30 8.88 -21.82
C PHE A 521 8.09 9.50 -22.97
N SER A 522 8.42 10.79 -22.87
CA SER A 522 9.24 11.50 -23.86
C SER A 522 10.71 11.61 -23.44
N THR A 523 11.00 11.74 -22.14
CA THR A 523 12.36 11.92 -21.62
C THR A 523 13.13 10.60 -21.51
N SER A 524 12.44 9.51 -21.16
CA SER A 524 13.03 8.17 -21.10
C SER A 524 12.99 7.47 -22.45
N LYS A 525 14.15 7.34 -23.09
CA LYS A 525 14.29 6.65 -24.40
C LYS A 525 14.19 5.13 -24.31
N LYS A 526 14.17 4.58 -23.09
CA LYS A 526 14.09 3.15 -22.78
C LYS A 526 12.72 2.76 -22.22
N PHE A 527 11.72 3.64 -22.29
CA PHE A 527 10.40 3.34 -21.76
C PHE A 527 9.72 2.23 -22.57
N GLU A 528 9.28 1.17 -21.88
CA GLU A 528 8.82 -0.10 -22.46
C GLU A 528 7.44 -0.52 -21.97
N LEU A 529 7.08 -0.25 -20.71
CA LEU A 529 5.84 -0.73 -20.10
C LEU A 529 5.14 0.35 -19.30
N LEU A 530 3.86 0.57 -19.62
CA LEU A 530 2.93 1.29 -18.76
C LEU A 530 1.85 0.32 -18.30
N ASP A 531 1.74 0.17 -16.99
CA ASP A 531 0.70 -0.61 -16.33
C ASP A 531 -0.13 0.33 -15.46
N MET A 532 -1.42 0.35 -15.71
CA MET A 532 -2.37 1.19 -15.04
C MET A 532 -3.51 0.34 -14.51
N ASP A 533 -3.64 0.35 -13.18
CA ASP A 533 -4.59 -0.47 -12.47
C ASP A 533 -5.55 0.40 -11.66
N ASN A 534 -6.85 0.09 -11.77
CA ASN A 534 -7.95 0.75 -11.08
C ASN A 534 -7.87 2.29 -11.13
N CYS A 535 -7.60 2.86 -12.31
CA CYS A 535 -7.45 4.31 -12.48
C CYS A 535 -8.74 4.95 -13.00
N LYS A 536 -9.17 6.05 -12.37
CA LYS A 536 -10.21 6.94 -12.91
C LYS A 536 -9.59 8.21 -13.47
N LEU A 537 -9.66 8.37 -14.80
CA LEU A 537 -9.16 9.54 -15.51
C LEU A 537 -10.29 10.26 -16.25
N ASP A 538 -10.29 11.59 -16.15
CA ASP A 538 -11.10 12.47 -17.00
C ASP A 538 -10.55 12.51 -18.44
N ASP A 539 -11.39 12.92 -19.39
CA ASP A 539 -11.05 12.94 -20.82
C ASP A 539 -9.83 13.83 -21.12
N ALA A 540 -9.64 14.91 -20.36
CA ALA A 540 -8.49 15.79 -20.51
C ALA A 540 -7.18 15.09 -20.10
N SER A 541 -7.19 14.34 -19.01
CA SER A 541 -6.07 13.55 -18.51
C SER A 541 -5.72 12.40 -19.46
N LEU A 542 -6.74 11.70 -19.99
CA LEU A 542 -6.56 10.68 -21.03
C LEU A 542 -5.95 11.26 -22.31
N THR A 543 -6.42 12.42 -22.76
CA THR A 543 -5.88 13.10 -23.94
C THR A 543 -4.39 13.45 -23.78
N ILE A 544 -3.99 13.92 -22.59
CA ILE A 544 -2.59 14.18 -22.27
C ILE A 544 -1.76 12.89 -22.31
N LEU A 545 -2.28 11.81 -21.71
CA LEU A 545 -1.62 10.51 -21.67
C LEU A 545 -1.39 9.95 -23.07
N TRP A 546 -2.44 9.89 -23.91
CA TRP A 546 -2.33 9.39 -25.28
C TRP A 546 -1.38 10.21 -26.13
N LYS A 547 -1.38 11.54 -25.98
CA LYS A 547 -0.44 12.40 -26.68
C LYS A 547 1.01 12.14 -26.25
N ALA A 548 1.25 11.89 -24.98
CA ALA A 548 2.58 11.63 -24.45
C ALA A 548 3.10 10.25 -24.88
N LEU A 549 2.25 9.22 -24.84
CA LEU A 549 2.60 7.87 -25.31
C LEU A 549 2.79 7.80 -26.82
N ALA A 550 2.07 8.62 -27.60
CA ALA A 550 2.23 8.71 -29.05
C ALA A 550 3.52 9.45 -29.47
N HIS A 551 4.30 9.96 -28.52
CA HIS A 551 5.52 10.68 -28.82
C HIS A 551 6.56 9.76 -29.49
N PRO A 552 7.24 10.17 -30.58
CA PRO A 552 8.14 9.28 -31.34
C PRO A 552 9.33 8.70 -30.56
N THR A 553 9.71 9.31 -29.43
CA THR A 553 10.77 8.80 -28.57
C THR A 553 10.30 7.72 -27.61
N CYS A 554 8.99 7.61 -27.38
CA CYS A 554 8.40 6.56 -26.56
C CYS A 554 8.51 5.24 -27.33
N LYS A 555 9.11 4.22 -26.70
CA LYS A 555 9.28 2.89 -27.30
C LYS A 555 8.41 1.85 -26.60
N ILE A 556 7.21 2.27 -26.18
CA ILE A 556 6.29 1.41 -25.45
C ILE A 556 6.02 0.10 -26.21
N GLN A 557 6.22 -1.00 -25.49
CA GLN A 557 6.05 -2.38 -25.96
C GLN A 557 4.84 -3.06 -25.32
N ALA A 558 4.55 -2.72 -24.07
CA ALA A 558 3.45 -3.27 -23.30
C ALA A 558 2.60 -2.16 -22.67
N LEU A 559 1.29 -2.31 -22.79
CA LEU A 559 0.30 -1.40 -22.23
C LEU A 559 -0.77 -2.22 -21.52
N ALA A 560 -0.90 -2.03 -20.21
CA ALA A 560 -1.94 -2.66 -19.41
C ALA A 560 -2.85 -1.58 -18.80
N PHE A 561 -4.15 -1.73 -19.04
CA PHE A 561 -5.23 -0.91 -18.49
C PHE A 561 -6.24 -1.84 -17.87
N ASN A 562 -6.01 -2.16 -16.61
CA ASN A 562 -6.88 -3.05 -15.87
C ASN A 562 -7.88 -2.21 -15.09
N PHE A 563 -9.13 -2.65 -15.02
CA PHE A 563 -10.17 -2.03 -14.20
C PHE A 563 -10.45 -0.54 -14.52
N MET A 564 -10.26 -0.11 -15.77
CA MET A 564 -10.54 1.29 -16.15
C MET A 564 -12.05 1.54 -16.27
N SER A 565 -12.53 2.58 -15.58
CA SER A 565 -13.94 3.00 -15.63
C SER A 565 -14.30 3.78 -16.90
N ASN A 566 -13.32 4.49 -17.48
CA ASN A 566 -13.49 5.30 -18.69
C ASN A 566 -12.30 5.08 -19.62
N PHE A 567 -12.59 4.79 -20.89
CA PHE A 567 -11.60 4.62 -21.96
C PHE A 567 -11.54 5.84 -22.89
N GLY A 568 -12.21 6.92 -22.50
CA GLY A 568 -12.42 8.13 -23.30
C GLY A 568 -13.25 7.86 -24.55
N ASN A 569 -13.15 8.75 -25.53
CA ASN A 569 -13.81 8.57 -26.83
C ASN A 569 -13.19 7.45 -27.70
N GLY A 570 -12.13 6.78 -27.23
CA GLY A 570 -11.48 5.65 -27.89
C GLY A 570 -10.76 5.97 -29.21
N VAL A 571 -10.98 7.13 -29.84
CA VAL A 571 -10.43 7.47 -31.16
C VAL A 571 -8.92 7.69 -31.09
N ASP A 572 -8.47 8.50 -30.13
CA ASP A 572 -7.04 8.78 -29.98
C ASP A 572 -6.26 7.52 -29.57
N PHE A 573 -6.82 6.73 -28.65
CA PHE A 573 -6.27 5.42 -28.30
C PHE A 573 -6.16 4.51 -29.53
N SER A 574 -7.27 4.31 -30.26
CA SER A 574 -7.31 3.37 -31.37
C SER A 574 -6.39 3.79 -32.51
N THR A 575 -6.37 5.07 -32.86
CA THR A 575 -5.60 5.56 -34.01
C THR A 575 -4.12 5.77 -33.72
N LYS A 576 -3.75 6.18 -32.52
CA LYS A 576 -2.36 6.51 -32.17
C LYS A 576 -1.64 5.37 -31.44
N MET A 577 -2.32 4.65 -30.55
CA MET A 577 -1.68 3.62 -29.71
C MET A 577 -1.63 2.26 -30.42
N LEU A 578 -2.73 1.79 -31.01
CA LEU A 578 -2.74 0.47 -31.68
C LEU A 578 -1.87 0.41 -32.94
N LEU A 579 -1.57 1.58 -33.52
CA LEU A 579 -0.65 1.72 -34.65
C LEU A 579 0.76 2.16 -34.22
N HIS A 580 1.04 2.18 -32.91
CA HIS A 580 2.36 2.50 -32.40
C HIS A 580 3.37 1.42 -32.85
N PRO A 581 4.53 1.80 -33.42
CA PRO A 581 5.43 0.85 -34.08
C PRO A 581 6.06 -0.18 -33.13
N HIS A 582 6.09 0.09 -31.83
CA HIS A 582 6.72 -0.80 -30.85
C HIS A 582 5.73 -1.61 -30.01
N LEU A 583 4.42 -1.30 -30.05
CA LEU A 583 3.43 -1.91 -29.18
C LEU A 583 3.15 -3.36 -29.61
N LYS A 584 3.39 -4.31 -28.70
CA LYS A 584 3.23 -5.76 -28.90
C LYS A 584 2.22 -6.39 -27.95
N TYR A 585 2.05 -5.82 -26.76
CA TYR A 585 1.16 -6.35 -25.72
C TYR A 585 0.15 -5.29 -25.30
N LEU A 586 -1.13 -5.67 -25.31
CA LEU A 586 -2.23 -4.86 -24.83
C LEU A 586 -3.13 -5.69 -23.92
N ASN A 587 -3.33 -5.21 -22.70
CA ASN A 587 -4.26 -5.78 -21.74
C ASN A 587 -5.30 -4.75 -21.33
N LEU A 588 -6.59 -5.08 -21.50
CA LEU A 588 -7.73 -4.25 -21.14
C LEU A 588 -8.62 -4.94 -20.09
N TYR A 589 -8.09 -5.85 -19.29
CA TYR A 589 -8.88 -6.68 -18.38
C TYR A 589 -9.82 -5.87 -17.48
N ARG A 590 -11.10 -6.23 -17.48
CA ARG A 590 -12.19 -5.53 -16.76
C ARG A 590 -12.29 -4.03 -17.08
N THR A 591 -11.85 -3.62 -18.26
CA THR A 591 -12.10 -2.27 -18.79
C THR A 591 -13.39 -2.26 -19.59
N ASN A 592 -14.23 -1.25 -19.36
CA ASN A 592 -15.49 -1.08 -20.10
C ASN A 592 -15.21 -0.59 -21.53
N VAL A 593 -15.21 -1.51 -22.50
CA VAL A 593 -15.04 -1.19 -23.91
C VAL A 593 -16.42 -1.20 -24.57
N SER A 594 -16.95 -0.02 -24.92
CA SER A 594 -18.21 0.08 -25.65
C SER A 594 -18.17 -0.71 -26.97
N SER A 595 -19.32 -1.16 -27.48
CA SER A 595 -19.40 -1.89 -28.75
C SER A 595 -18.78 -1.16 -29.93
N ILE A 596 -18.89 0.17 -29.94
CA ILE A 596 -18.24 1.03 -30.93
C ILE A 596 -16.70 0.97 -30.77
N GLY A 597 -16.22 0.99 -29.53
CA GLY A 597 -14.81 0.81 -29.19
C GLY A 597 -14.26 -0.54 -29.66
N VAL A 598 -15.00 -1.64 -29.47
CA VAL A 598 -14.61 -2.98 -29.94
C VAL A 598 -14.46 -3.01 -31.46
N ARG A 599 -15.41 -2.41 -32.20
CA ARG A 599 -15.34 -2.28 -33.66
C ARG A 599 -14.11 -1.50 -34.11
N TYR A 600 -13.85 -0.34 -33.50
CA TYR A 600 -12.67 0.46 -33.83
C TYR A 600 -11.36 -0.27 -33.53
N LEU A 601 -11.28 -0.97 -32.38
CA LEU A 601 -10.14 -1.79 -32.03
C LEU A 601 -9.90 -2.87 -33.10
N CYS A 602 -10.94 -3.59 -33.51
CA CYS A 602 -10.84 -4.59 -34.57
C CYS A 602 -10.44 -3.99 -35.93
N GLU A 603 -10.99 -2.83 -36.31
CA GLU A 603 -10.59 -2.11 -37.54
C GLU A 603 -9.10 -1.74 -37.55
N MET A 604 -8.56 -1.34 -36.40
CA MET A 604 -7.14 -0.99 -36.28
C MET A 604 -6.24 -2.22 -36.27
N LEU A 605 -6.66 -3.31 -35.62
CA LEU A 605 -5.93 -4.59 -35.65
C LEU A 605 -5.82 -5.16 -37.06
N LYS A 606 -6.80 -4.91 -37.94
CA LYS A 606 -6.74 -5.32 -39.36
C LYS A 606 -5.72 -4.53 -40.18
N LYS A 607 -5.20 -3.41 -39.68
CA LYS A 607 -4.23 -2.61 -40.44
C LYS A 607 -2.85 -3.30 -40.45
N PRO A 608 -2.16 -3.36 -41.60
CA PRO A 608 -0.83 -4.00 -41.71
C PRO A 608 0.25 -3.40 -40.79
N LYS A 609 0.08 -2.13 -40.40
CA LYS A 609 0.98 -1.40 -39.51
C LYS A 609 0.83 -1.79 -38.04
N CYS A 610 -0.29 -2.41 -37.65
CA CYS A 610 -0.46 -2.89 -36.28
C CYS A 610 0.58 -3.98 -36.00
N ASN A 611 1.29 -3.88 -34.88
CA ASN A 611 2.35 -4.80 -34.44
C ASN A 611 1.96 -5.64 -33.22
N LEU A 612 0.68 -5.60 -32.84
CA LEU A 612 0.19 -6.27 -31.65
C LEU A 612 0.28 -7.80 -31.81
N GLU A 613 0.93 -8.44 -30.84
CA GLU A 613 1.14 -9.89 -30.76
C GLU A 613 0.24 -10.51 -29.68
N VAL A 614 -0.10 -9.76 -28.63
CA VAL A 614 -0.90 -10.22 -27.49
C VAL A 614 -2.01 -9.22 -27.19
N LEU A 615 -3.25 -9.72 -27.13
CA LEU A 615 -4.44 -8.95 -26.80
C LEU A 615 -5.25 -9.65 -25.72
N MET A 616 -5.44 -8.98 -24.59
CA MET A 616 -6.28 -9.47 -23.49
C MET A 616 -7.50 -8.55 -23.33
N LEU A 617 -8.69 -9.14 -23.49
CA LEU A 617 -9.99 -8.47 -23.37
C LEU A 617 -10.87 -9.18 -22.34
N GLY A 618 -10.29 -9.67 -21.24
CA GLY A 618 -11.03 -10.40 -20.22
C GLY A 618 -12.04 -9.49 -19.51
N LYS A 619 -13.28 -9.98 -19.31
CA LYS A 619 -14.35 -9.25 -18.60
C LYS A 619 -14.64 -7.83 -19.15
N CYS A 620 -14.58 -7.67 -20.47
CA CYS A 620 -14.78 -6.40 -21.17
C CYS A 620 -16.21 -6.18 -21.72
N ASP A 621 -17.19 -6.99 -21.30
CA ASP A 621 -18.56 -7.03 -21.85
C ASP A 621 -18.62 -7.40 -23.34
N ILE A 622 -17.69 -8.23 -23.81
CA ILE A 622 -17.69 -8.75 -25.18
C ILE A 622 -18.79 -9.81 -25.31
N LYS A 623 -19.66 -9.65 -26.29
CA LYS A 623 -20.83 -10.52 -26.56
C LYS A 623 -20.76 -11.15 -27.94
N GLU A 624 -21.71 -12.04 -28.25
CA GLU A 624 -21.78 -12.76 -29.52
C GLU A 624 -21.78 -11.86 -30.77
N ASP A 625 -22.40 -10.68 -30.68
CA ASP A 625 -22.51 -9.66 -31.72
C ASP A 625 -21.17 -8.99 -32.08
N HIS A 626 -20.16 -9.10 -31.22
CA HIS A 626 -18.81 -8.63 -31.47
C HIS A 626 -17.90 -9.70 -32.12
N CYS A 627 -18.34 -10.96 -32.11
CA CYS A 627 -17.49 -12.07 -32.56
C CYS A 627 -17.23 -12.04 -34.07
N ASP A 628 -18.11 -11.45 -34.88
CA ASP A 628 -17.87 -11.24 -36.31
C ASP A 628 -16.69 -10.28 -36.55
N ASP A 629 -16.63 -9.19 -35.79
CA ASP A 629 -15.52 -8.24 -35.84
C ASP A 629 -14.20 -8.90 -35.44
N ILE A 630 -14.20 -9.64 -34.33
CA ILE A 630 -13.00 -10.36 -33.83
C ILE A 630 -12.58 -11.47 -34.81
N ALA A 631 -13.52 -12.25 -35.34
CA ALA A 631 -13.21 -13.29 -36.33
C ALA A 631 -12.61 -12.68 -37.60
N SER A 632 -13.05 -11.49 -38.02
CA SER A 632 -12.44 -10.77 -39.14
C SER A 632 -10.97 -10.39 -38.89
N VAL A 633 -10.61 -10.10 -37.63
CA VAL A 633 -9.21 -9.86 -37.24
C VAL A 633 -8.39 -11.14 -37.38
N LEU A 634 -8.91 -12.29 -36.94
CA LEU A 634 -8.21 -13.58 -37.03
C LEU A 634 -7.85 -13.98 -38.47
N VAL A 635 -8.62 -13.49 -39.46
CA VAL A 635 -8.38 -13.75 -40.88
C VAL A 635 -7.37 -12.76 -41.49
N CYS A 636 -7.43 -11.49 -41.08
CA CYS A 636 -6.67 -10.42 -41.73
C CYS A 636 -5.34 -10.08 -41.04
N ASN A 637 -5.23 -10.32 -39.73
CA ASN A 637 -4.06 -9.97 -38.94
C ASN A 637 -3.03 -11.11 -38.96
N SER A 638 -1.79 -10.80 -39.35
CA SER A 638 -0.70 -11.76 -39.49
C SER A 638 0.31 -11.76 -38.33
N LYS A 639 0.01 -11.05 -37.23
CA LYS A 639 0.93 -10.87 -36.08
C LYS A 639 0.33 -11.27 -34.74
N LEU A 640 -0.99 -11.24 -34.57
CA LEU A 640 -1.67 -11.54 -33.31
C LEU A 640 -1.51 -13.03 -32.98
N LYS A 641 -0.73 -13.33 -31.94
CA LYS A 641 -0.38 -14.69 -31.50
C LYS A 641 -1.21 -15.15 -30.30
N CYS A 642 -1.61 -14.25 -29.42
CA CYS A 642 -2.40 -14.58 -28.24
C CYS A 642 -3.64 -13.69 -28.13
N LEU A 643 -4.79 -14.31 -27.93
CA LEU A 643 -6.06 -13.64 -27.69
C LEU A 643 -6.73 -14.24 -26.44
N SER A 644 -6.95 -13.40 -25.43
CA SER A 644 -7.75 -13.76 -24.26
C SER A 644 -9.09 -13.03 -24.28
N LEU A 645 -10.18 -13.79 -24.18
CA LEU A 645 -11.56 -13.30 -24.07
C LEU A 645 -12.24 -13.80 -22.79
N VAL A 646 -11.46 -14.15 -21.77
CA VAL A 646 -11.96 -14.76 -20.53
C VAL A 646 -13.09 -13.95 -19.87
N GLU A 647 -13.99 -14.62 -19.18
CA GLU A 647 -15.11 -13.98 -18.45
C GLU A 647 -16.01 -13.08 -19.33
N ASN A 648 -16.12 -13.37 -20.63
CA ASN A 648 -17.05 -12.70 -21.54
C ASN A 648 -18.15 -13.65 -22.04
N PRO A 649 -19.42 -13.24 -22.05
CA PRO A 649 -20.54 -14.10 -22.45
C PRO A 649 -20.64 -14.26 -23.98
N LEU A 650 -19.70 -14.98 -24.58
CA LEU A 650 -19.65 -15.23 -26.02
C LEU A 650 -20.74 -16.21 -26.49
N ASN A 651 -21.09 -17.17 -25.62
CA ASN A 651 -21.99 -18.28 -25.90
C ASN A 651 -21.53 -19.15 -27.10
N ASN A 652 -22.30 -20.20 -27.40
CA ASN A 652 -22.00 -21.10 -28.51
C ASN A 652 -22.02 -20.38 -29.88
N THR A 653 -22.88 -19.38 -30.07
CA THR A 653 -22.98 -18.60 -31.32
C THR A 653 -21.71 -17.80 -31.58
N GLY A 654 -21.19 -17.08 -30.57
CA GLY A 654 -19.96 -16.31 -30.70
C GLY A 654 -18.77 -17.21 -31.04
N VAL A 655 -18.62 -18.34 -30.35
CA VAL A 655 -17.56 -19.32 -30.63
C VAL A 655 -17.69 -19.96 -32.02
N MET A 656 -18.91 -20.24 -32.48
CA MET A 656 -19.12 -20.70 -33.86
C MET A 656 -18.52 -19.71 -34.88
N ILE A 657 -18.71 -18.41 -34.65
CA ILE A 657 -18.18 -17.34 -35.51
C ILE A 657 -16.65 -17.28 -35.41
N LEU A 658 -16.08 -17.28 -34.20
CA LEU A 658 -14.62 -17.31 -34.00
C LEU A 658 -13.98 -18.51 -34.68
N CYS A 659 -14.60 -19.69 -34.59
CA CYS A 659 -14.13 -20.91 -35.25
C CYS A 659 -14.16 -20.81 -36.79
N LYS A 660 -15.03 -19.98 -37.39
CA LYS A 660 -14.96 -19.71 -38.85
C LYS A 660 -13.69 -18.94 -39.22
N GLY A 661 -13.25 -18.02 -38.36
CA GLY A 661 -11.98 -17.31 -38.49
C GLY A 661 -10.79 -18.25 -38.31
N LEU A 662 -10.78 -19.05 -37.23
CA LEU A 662 -9.70 -20.01 -36.94
C LEU A 662 -9.49 -21.05 -38.04
N LYS A 663 -10.54 -21.45 -38.76
CA LYS A 663 -10.44 -22.40 -39.89
C LYS A 663 -9.62 -21.88 -41.07
N ARG A 664 -9.39 -20.57 -41.14
CA ARG A 664 -8.68 -19.95 -42.26
C ARG A 664 -7.19 -20.24 -42.16
N PRO A 665 -6.52 -20.66 -43.25
CA PRO A 665 -5.09 -20.97 -43.23
C PRO A 665 -4.22 -19.75 -42.93
N GLU A 666 -4.73 -18.54 -43.14
CA GLU A 666 -4.05 -17.28 -42.84
C GLU A 666 -4.00 -16.97 -41.32
N CYS A 667 -4.79 -17.67 -40.50
CA CYS A 667 -4.85 -17.42 -39.07
C CYS A 667 -3.54 -17.84 -38.38
N VAL A 668 -2.83 -16.86 -37.81
CA VAL A 668 -1.54 -17.06 -37.14
C VAL A 668 -1.62 -17.21 -35.62
N LEU A 669 -2.84 -17.27 -35.07
CA LEU A 669 -3.10 -17.29 -33.64
C LEU A 669 -2.60 -18.59 -33.02
N GLU A 670 -1.76 -18.48 -31.99
CA GLU A 670 -1.09 -19.59 -31.31
C GLU A 670 -1.75 -19.94 -29.98
N SER A 671 -2.40 -18.97 -29.32
CA SER A 671 -3.08 -19.14 -28.03
C SER A 671 -4.45 -18.46 -28.04
N LEU A 672 -5.48 -19.21 -27.65
CA LEU A 672 -6.84 -18.72 -27.48
C LEU A 672 -7.37 -19.08 -26.10
N ILE A 673 -7.68 -18.06 -25.29
CA ILE A 673 -8.11 -18.22 -23.90
C ILE A 673 -9.58 -17.84 -23.76
N LEU A 674 -10.44 -18.81 -23.42
CA LEU A 674 -11.90 -18.70 -23.36
C LEU A 674 -12.47 -19.21 -22.02
N ASN A 675 -11.69 -19.07 -20.96
CA ASN A 675 -12.14 -19.42 -19.62
C ASN A 675 -13.41 -18.63 -19.25
N CYS A 676 -14.43 -19.31 -18.72
CA CYS A 676 -15.68 -18.69 -18.26
C CYS A 676 -16.40 -17.86 -19.35
N CYS A 677 -16.63 -18.44 -20.52
CA CYS A 677 -17.24 -17.78 -21.69
C CYS A 677 -18.69 -18.22 -22.02
N CYS A 678 -19.35 -18.89 -21.08
CA CYS A 678 -20.70 -19.45 -21.24
C CYS A 678 -20.81 -20.50 -22.38
N LEU A 679 -19.78 -21.35 -22.52
CA LEU A 679 -19.74 -22.38 -23.56
C LEU A 679 -20.34 -23.69 -23.05
N THR A 680 -20.94 -24.46 -23.97
CA THR A 680 -21.42 -25.82 -23.69
C THR A 680 -20.77 -26.86 -24.60
N SER A 681 -21.12 -28.14 -24.44
CA SER A 681 -20.67 -29.26 -25.29
C SER A 681 -20.78 -28.97 -26.80
N VAL A 682 -21.80 -28.22 -27.24
CA VAL A 682 -21.99 -27.79 -28.64
C VAL A 682 -20.78 -27.02 -29.20
N SER A 683 -20.10 -26.23 -28.37
CA SER A 683 -18.90 -25.50 -28.79
C SER A 683 -17.75 -26.43 -29.20
N CYS A 684 -17.68 -27.63 -28.64
CA CYS A 684 -16.64 -28.62 -28.95
C CYS A 684 -16.72 -29.10 -30.40
N ASP A 685 -17.91 -29.16 -31.00
CA ASP A 685 -18.08 -29.48 -32.43
C ASP A 685 -17.48 -28.40 -33.34
N TYR A 686 -17.62 -27.13 -32.95
CA TYR A 686 -17.07 -26.01 -33.70
C TYR A 686 -15.54 -25.99 -33.61
N PHE A 687 -14.98 -26.19 -32.42
CA PHE A 687 -13.53 -26.32 -32.23
C PHE A 687 -12.97 -27.52 -32.97
N SER A 688 -13.63 -28.68 -32.92
CA SER A 688 -13.16 -29.88 -33.62
C SER A 688 -13.04 -29.64 -35.13
N LYS A 689 -14.04 -28.99 -35.74
CA LYS A 689 -13.96 -28.60 -37.15
C LYS A 689 -12.87 -27.56 -37.42
N ALA A 690 -12.54 -26.70 -36.45
CA ALA A 690 -11.48 -25.69 -36.60
C ALA A 690 -10.08 -26.29 -36.47
N LEU A 691 -9.86 -27.14 -35.46
CA LEU A 691 -8.59 -27.81 -35.16
C LEU A 691 -8.15 -28.78 -36.27
N LEU A 692 -9.07 -29.33 -37.06
CA LEU A 692 -8.72 -30.13 -38.24
C LEU A 692 -8.05 -29.32 -39.35
N CYS A 693 -8.37 -28.02 -39.45
CA CYS A 693 -7.86 -27.13 -40.50
C CYS A 693 -6.72 -26.24 -40.00
N ASN A 694 -6.79 -25.77 -38.76
CA ASN A 694 -5.85 -24.82 -38.18
C ASN A 694 -4.53 -25.52 -37.81
N ARG A 695 -3.40 -24.90 -38.15
CA ARG A 695 -2.04 -25.42 -37.89
C ARG A 695 -1.22 -24.53 -36.96
N ALA A 696 -1.73 -23.36 -36.60
CA ALA A 696 -1.02 -22.37 -35.78
C ALA A 696 -1.37 -22.53 -34.29
N LEU A 697 -2.63 -22.87 -33.98
CA LEU A 697 -3.14 -22.91 -32.62
C LEU A 697 -2.43 -24.04 -31.84
N SER A 698 -1.76 -23.63 -30.77
CA SER A 698 -0.94 -24.49 -29.92
C SER A 698 -1.50 -24.60 -28.52
N LEU A 699 -2.21 -23.59 -28.03
CA LEU A 699 -2.86 -23.57 -26.72
C LEU A 699 -4.33 -23.17 -26.86
N LEU A 700 -5.21 -23.98 -26.29
CA LEU A 700 -6.63 -23.71 -26.18
C LEU A 700 -7.07 -23.88 -24.71
N ASP A 701 -7.55 -22.79 -24.10
CA ASP A 701 -8.15 -22.82 -22.77
C ASP A 701 -9.67 -22.67 -22.87
N LEU A 702 -10.39 -23.68 -22.39
CA LEU A 702 -11.85 -23.73 -22.32
C LEU A 702 -12.35 -23.88 -20.88
N GLY A 703 -11.51 -23.63 -19.87
CA GLY A 703 -11.85 -23.83 -18.47
C GLY A 703 -13.11 -23.07 -18.02
N SER A 704 -13.72 -23.52 -16.92
CA SER A 704 -14.87 -22.88 -16.29
C SER A 704 -16.07 -22.73 -17.24
N ASN A 705 -16.27 -23.69 -18.15
CA ASN A 705 -17.40 -23.77 -19.09
C ASN A 705 -18.14 -25.11 -18.93
N MET A 706 -19.40 -25.19 -19.32
CA MET A 706 -20.24 -26.40 -19.16
C MET A 706 -20.06 -27.39 -20.33
N LEU A 707 -18.84 -27.87 -20.53
CA LEU A 707 -18.54 -28.75 -21.68
C LEU A 707 -19.06 -30.18 -21.47
N GLU A 708 -19.03 -30.65 -20.22
CA GLU A 708 -19.43 -32.02 -19.84
C GLU A 708 -18.61 -33.10 -20.57
N ASP A 709 -18.81 -34.37 -20.18
CA ASP A 709 -18.07 -35.49 -20.77
C ASP A 709 -18.30 -35.64 -22.27
N THR A 710 -19.50 -35.30 -22.75
CA THR A 710 -19.84 -35.36 -24.18
C THR A 710 -19.02 -34.39 -25.03
N GLY A 711 -18.78 -33.16 -24.54
CA GLY A 711 -17.96 -32.19 -25.23
C GLY A 711 -16.50 -32.63 -25.31
N VAL A 712 -15.96 -33.17 -24.22
CA VAL A 712 -14.58 -33.67 -24.18
C VAL A 712 -14.39 -34.89 -25.05
N ALA A 713 -15.36 -35.80 -25.14
CA ALA A 713 -15.32 -36.92 -26.08
C ALA A 713 -15.17 -36.41 -27.53
N THR A 714 -15.93 -35.39 -27.93
CA THR A 714 -15.80 -34.75 -29.24
C THR A 714 -14.41 -34.16 -29.47
N LEU A 715 -13.83 -33.47 -28.47
CA LEU A 715 -12.46 -32.95 -28.57
C LEU A 715 -11.42 -34.07 -28.65
N CYS A 716 -11.61 -35.17 -27.92
CA CYS A 716 -10.74 -36.34 -27.96
C CYS A 716 -10.67 -36.96 -29.37
N GLU A 717 -11.80 -37.04 -30.10
CA GLU A 717 -11.81 -37.52 -31.48
C GLU A 717 -10.92 -36.69 -32.41
N VAL A 718 -10.97 -35.36 -32.33
CA VAL A 718 -10.11 -34.51 -33.17
C VAL A 718 -8.64 -34.56 -32.74
N LEU A 719 -8.35 -34.66 -31.44
CA LEU A 719 -6.99 -34.76 -30.92
C LEU A 719 -6.29 -36.04 -31.38
N LYS A 720 -7.02 -37.14 -31.60
CA LYS A 720 -6.47 -38.38 -32.17
C LYS A 720 -6.05 -38.24 -33.63
N HIS A 721 -6.48 -37.19 -34.34
CA HIS A 721 -6.15 -36.99 -35.74
C HIS A 721 -4.72 -36.46 -35.91
N GLN A 722 -3.95 -37.03 -36.85
CA GLN A 722 -2.57 -36.61 -37.18
C GLN A 722 -2.43 -35.14 -37.61
N ASN A 723 -3.56 -34.49 -37.91
CA ASN A 723 -3.59 -33.11 -38.34
C ASN A 723 -3.67 -32.12 -37.17
N CYS A 724 -4.00 -32.59 -35.97
CA CYS A 724 -4.10 -31.73 -34.80
C CYS A 724 -2.70 -31.39 -34.27
N THR A 725 -2.38 -30.09 -34.27
CA THR A 725 -1.09 -29.56 -33.81
C THR A 725 -1.14 -28.99 -32.38
N LEU A 726 -2.29 -29.14 -31.70
CA LEU A 726 -2.51 -28.58 -30.38
C LEU A 726 -1.51 -29.20 -29.38
N LYS A 727 -0.83 -28.33 -28.63
CA LYS A 727 0.17 -28.72 -27.62
C LYS A 727 -0.38 -28.62 -26.20
N GLU A 728 -1.31 -27.70 -25.97
CA GLU A 728 -1.89 -27.47 -24.66
C GLU A 728 -3.41 -27.36 -24.72
N LEU A 729 -4.07 -28.09 -23.83
CA LEU A 729 -5.50 -28.04 -23.65
C LEU A 729 -5.83 -27.87 -22.17
N TRP A 730 -6.52 -26.79 -21.83
CA TRP A 730 -6.92 -26.51 -20.45
C TRP A 730 -8.45 -26.65 -20.34
N LEU A 731 -8.88 -27.54 -19.44
CA LEU A 731 -10.28 -27.92 -19.19
C LEU A 731 -10.61 -27.82 -17.69
N VAL A 732 -9.95 -26.91 -16.99
CA VAL A 732 -10.12 -26.73 -15.54
C VAL A 732 -11.56 -26.29 -15.26
N GLY A 733 -12.31 -27.01 -14.43
CA GLY A 733 -13.70 -26.65 -14.09
C GLY A 733 -14.69 -26.77 -15.25
N CYS A 734 -14.59 -27.84 -16.05
CA CYS A 734 -15.43 -28.09 -17.22
C CYS A 734 -16.61 -29.05 -16.98
N TYR A 735 -16.92 -29.37 -15.72
CA TYR A 735 -17.94 -30.34 -15.31
C TYR A 735 -17.68 -31.75 -15.85
N LEU A 736 -16.41 -32.17 -15.80
CA LEU A 736 -15.97 -33.50 -16.25
C LEU A 736 -16.04 -34.50 -15.12
N THR A 737 -16.37 -35.76 -15.45
CA THR A 737 -16.43 -36.87 -14.50
C THR A 737 -15.42 -37.97 -14.83
N ALA A 738 -15.37 -39.02 -14.01
CA ALA A 738 -14.58 -40.22 -14.32
C ALA A 738 -14.92 -40.87 -15.68
N ASP A 739 -16.12 -40.66 -16.21
CA ASP A 739 -16.60 -41.30 -17.45
C ASP A 739 -15.88 -40.81 -18.71
N CYS A 740 -15.38 -39.55 -18.72
CA CYS A 740 -14.60 -39.03 -19.85
C CYS A 740 -13.16 -39.57 -19.89
N CYS A 741 -12.67 -40.17 -18.79
CA CYS A 741 -11.26 -40.59 -18.69
C CYS A 741 -10.91 -41.67 -19.72
N LYS A 742 -11.85 -42.53 -20.11
CA LYS A 742 -11.64 -43.52 -21.18
C LYS A 742 -11.27 -42.88 -22.51
N ASP A 743 -11.91 -41.76 -22.85
CA ASP A 743 -11.70 -41.03 -24.11
C ASP A 743 -10.39 -40.23 -24.04
N ILE A 744 -10.09 -39.64 -22.88
CA ILE A 744 -8.83 -38.95 -22.61
C ILE A 744 -7.66 -39.93 -22.68
N VAL A 745 -7.74 -41.09 -22.04
CA VAL A 745 -6.71 -42.15 -22.05
C VAL A 745 -6.42 -42.60 -23.48
N ALA A 746 -7.46 -42.92 -24.26
CA ALA A 746 -7.32 -43.29 -25.66
C ALA A 746 -6.62 -42.19 -26.49
N THR A 747 -6.87 -40.92 -26.14
CA THR A 747 -6.22 -39.77 -26.78
C THR A 747 -4.76 -39.64 -26.37
N LEU A 748 -4.43 -39.73 -25.09
CA LEU A 748 -3.06 -39.56 -24.57
C LEU A 748 -2.09 -40.65 -25.05
N ILE A 749 -2.61 -41.83 -25.41
CA ILE A 749 -1.83 -42.94 -25.97
C ILE A 749 -1.56 -42.75 -27.47
N CYS A 750 -2.49 -42.14 -28.20
CA CYS A 750 -2.42 -41.99 -29.67
C CYS A 750 -1.86 -40.63 -30.13
N ASN A 751 -2.02 -39.59 -29.33
CA ASN A 751 -1.64 -38.23 -29.69
C ASN A 751 -0.15 -37.96 -29.44
N GLU A 752 0.55 -37.44 -30.45
CA GLU A 752 1.99 -37.16 -30.37
C GLU A 752 2.30 -35.68 -30.06
N SER A 753 1.33 -34.79 -30.29
CA SER A 753 1.47 -33.32 -30.25
C SER A 753 1.32 -32.73 -28.85
N LEU A 754 0.33 -33.22 -28.08
CA LEU A 754 -0.10 -32.68 -26.79
C LEU A 754 0.99 -32.88 -25.73
N LYS A 755 1.32 -31.80 -25.03
CA LYS A 755 2.33 -31.75 -23.96
C LYS A 755 1.74 -31.35 -22.62
N THR A 756 0.69 -30.55 -22.61
CA THR A 756 0.04 -30.06 -21.38
C THR A 756 -1.46 -30.36 -21.44
N LEU A 757 -1.98 -31.03 -20.41
CA LEU A 757 -3.41 -31.22 -20.20
C LEU A 757 -3.75 -30.83 -18.76
N LYS A 758 -4.66 -29.87 -18.59
CA LYS A 758 -5.11 -29.43 -17.27
C LYS A 758 -6.58 -29.82 -17.08
N LEU A 759 -6.86 -30.65 -16.08
CA LEU A 759 -8.19 -31.18 -15.76
C LEU A 759 -8.66 -30.76 -14.36
N GLY A 760 -7.97 -29.83 -13.70
CA GLY A 760 -8.29 -29.47 -12.32
C GLY A 760 -9.73 -28.98 -12.11
N SER A 761 -10.16 -28.92 -10.85
CA SER A 761 -11.50 -28.48 -10.45
C SER A 761 -12.65 -29.24 -11.16
N ASN A 762 -12.45 -30.53 -11.49
CA ASN A 762 -13.47 -31.41 -12.08
C ASN A 762 -13.75 -32.63 -11.17
N GLU A 763 -14.81 -33.38 -11.43
CA GLU A 763 -15.20 -34.56 -10.65
C GLU A 763 -14.58 -35.86 -11.18
N ILE A 764 -13.27 -35.82 -11.49
CA ILE A 764 -12.53 -36.97 -12.04
C ILE A 764 -12.46 -38.13 -11.03
N GLN A 765 -12.28 -37.81 -9.74
CA GLN A 765 -12.23 -38.75 -8.62
C GLN A 765 -11.14 -39.84 -8.77
N ASP A 766 -11.03 -40.72 -7.78
CA ASP A 766 -10.04 -41.80 -7.79
C ASP A 766 -10.22 -42.75 -8.99
N ALA A 767 -11.47 -43.03 -9.39
CA ALA A 767 -11.76 -43.93 -10.51
C ALA A 767 -11.24 -43.41 -11.85
N GLY A 768 -11.36 -42.09 -12.10
CA GLY A 768 -10.80 -41.47 -13.30
C GLY A 768 -9.28 -41.42 -13.27
N VAL A 769 -8.69 -41.11 -12.11
CA VAL A 769 -7.21 -41.10 -11.96
C VAL A 769 -6.60 -42.47 -12.14
N ARG A 770 -7.25 -43.54 -11.68
CA ARG A 770 -6.80 -44.92 -11.96
C ARG A 770 -6.70 -45.19 -13.46
N GLN A 771 -7.71 -44.79 -14.23
CA GLN A 771 -7.69 -44.91 -15.70
C GLN A 771 -6.56 -44.05 -16.31
N LEU A 772 -6.37 -42.82 -15.84
CA LEU A 772 -5.26 -41.97 -16.30
C LEU A 772 -3.90 -42.63 -16.00
N CYS A 773 -3.73 -43.27 -14.84
CA CYS A 773 -2.51 -43.99 -14.49
C CYS A 773 -2.21 -45.15 -15.45
N GLU A 774 -3.22 -45.78 -16.05
CA GLU A 774 -3.02 -46.77 -17.13
C GLU A 774 -2.36 -46.13 -18.36
N ALA A 775 -2.77 -44.92 -18.74
CA ALA A 775 -2.12 -44.17 -19.82
C ALA A 775 -0.68 -43.80 -19.47
N LEU A 776 -0.41 -43.34 -18.25
CA LEU A 776 0.95 -42.96 -17.81
C LEU A 776 1.95 -44.12 -17.90
N ARG A 777 1.49 -45.36 -17.70
CA ARG A 777 2.31 -46.58 -17.80
C ARG A 777 2.49 -47.05 -19.25
N HIS A 778 1.75 -46.49 -20.20
CA HIS A 778 1.79 -46.90 -21.59
C HIS A 778 3.05 -46.34 -22.31
N PRO A 779 3.76 -47.13 -23.13
CA PRO A 779 5.03 -46.72 -23.76
C PRO A 779 4.87 -45.55 -24.75
N ASN A 780 3.68 -45.35 -25.32
CA ASN A 780 3.39 -44.26 -26.24
C ASN A 780 2.96 -42.96 -25.54
N PHE A 781 2.87 -42.93 -24.21
CA PHE A 781 2.50 -41.72 -23.48
C PHE A 781 3.56 -40.63 -23.67
N ARG A 782 3.13 -39.43 -24.11
CA ARG A 782 4.03 -38.30 -24.44
C ARG A 782 3.76 -37.02 -23.65
N LEU A 783 2.72 -36.99 -22.82
CA LEU A 783 2.34 -35.80 -22.07
C LEU A 783 3.43 -35.44 -21.06
N GLN A 784 3.68 -34.14 -20.90
CA GLN A 784 4.72 -33.60 -20.02
C GLN A 784 4.15 -32.94 -18.76
N ARG A 785 2.98 -32.31 -18.85
CA ARG A 785 2.31 -31.61 -17.74
C ARG A 785 0.87 -32.09 -17.60
N LEU A 786 0.49 -32.57 -16.42
CA LEU A 786 -0.86 -33.05 -16.11
C LEU A 786 -1.42 -32.36 -14.87
N GLY A 787 -2.57 -31.70 -15.00
CA GLY A 787 -3.23 -30.98 -13.92
C GLY A 787 -4.41 -31.75 -13.36
N LEU A 788 -4.38 -32.03 -12.06
CA LEU A 788 -5.44 -32.75 -11.33
C LEU A 788 -5.76 -32.05 -9.99
N GLU A 789 -5.43 -30.76 -9.88
CA GLU A 789 -5.74 -29.98 -8.69
C GLU A 789 -7.26 -29.96 -8.44
N MET A 790 -7.69 -30.05 -7.18
CA MET A 790 -9.11 -30.02 -6.80
C MET A 790 -10.00 -31.05 -7.54
N CYS A 791 -9.45 -32.20 -7.96
CA CYS A 791 -10.18 -33.27 -8.67
C CYS A 791 -10.91 -34.28 -7.77
N GLN A 792 -11.12 -33.96 -6.49
CA GLN A 792 -11.73 -34.84 -5.47
C GLN A 792 -10.97 -36.17 -5.30
N LEU A 793 -9.63 -36.11 -5.28
CA LEU A 793 -8.77 -37.28 -5.10
C LEU A 793 -8.60 -37.60 -3.62
N THR A 794 -8.55 -38.89 -3.30
CA THR A 794 -8.29 -39.40 -1.96
C THR A 794 -7.02 -40.25 -1.94
N THR A 795 -6.62 -40.71 -0.75
CA THR A 795 -5.44 -41.58 -0.58
C THR A 795 -5.56 -42.92 -1.31
N ALA A 796 -6.79 -43.30 -1.70
CA ALA A 796 -7.07 -44.53 -2.43
C ALA A 796 -6.52 -44.56 -3.88
N CYS A 797 -6.12 -43.43 -4.47
CA CYS A 797 -5.49 -43.38 -5.79
C CYS A 797 -3.95 -43.23 -5.74
N VAL A 798 -3.37 -42.99 -4.56
CA VAL A 798 -1.94 -42.69 -4.43
C VAL A 798 -1.06 -43.85 -4.85
N GLU A 799 -1.48 -45.09 -4.60
CA GLU A 799 -0.70 -46.28 -5.01
C GLU A 799 -0.64 -46.42 -6.54
N ASP A 800 -1.74 -46.11 -7.22
CA ASP A 800 -1.80 -46.06 -8.68
C ASP A 800 -0.92 -44.94 -9.24
N LEU A 801 -0.97 -43.75 -8.63
CA LEU A 801 -0.14 -42.61 -9.00
C LEU A 801 1.35 -42.89 -8.78
N ALA A 802 1.71 -43.42 -7.60
CA ALA A 802 3.08 -43.74 -7.23
C ALA A 802 3.71 -44.74 -8.23
N SER A 803 2.98 -45.83 -8.53
CA SER A 803 3.44 -46.81 -9.52
C SER A 803 3.55 -46.24 -10.94
N ALA A 804 2.62 -45.36 -11.32
CA ALA A 804 2.65 -44.69 -12.62
C ALA A 804 3.81 -43.70 -12.74
N LEU A 805 4.14 -42.93 -11.70
CA LEU A 805 5.24 -41.96 -11.70
C LEU A 805 6.62 -42.62 -11.85
N ILE A 806 6.81 -43.81 -11.28
CA ILE A 806 8.05 -44.59 -11.43
C ILE A 806 8.20 -45.09 -12.88
N THR A 807 7.09 -45.48 -13.51
CA THR A 807 7.08 -46.08 -14.85
C THR A 807 7.14 -45.03 -15.96
N CYS A 808 6.44 -43.90 -15.78
CA CYS A 808 6.29 -42.86 -16.78
C CYS A 808 7.61 -42.10 -16.98
N LYS A 809 8.06 -41.98 -18.24
CA LYS A 809 9.31 -41.32 -18.61
C LYS A 809 9.15 -39.95 -19.27
N SER A 810 7.91 -39.47 -19.45
CA SER A 810 7.64 -38.19 -20.10
C SER A 810 7.08 -37.11 -19.17
N LEU A 811 6.38 -37.49 -18.09
CA LEU A 811 5.68 -36.55 -17.22
C LEU A 811 6.67 -35.81 -16.31
N LYS A 812 6.84 -34.52 -16.57
CA LYS A 812 7.75 -33.63 -15.82
C LYS A 812 7.02 -32.79 -14.78
N GLY A 813 5.74 -32.46 -15.01
CA GLY A 813 4.92 -31.66 -14.11
C GLY A 813 3.60 -32.34 -13.77
N LEU A 814 3.29 -32.43 -12.49
CA LEU A 814 2.01 -32.94 -11.99
C LEU A 814 1.47 -31.94 -10.96
N ASN A 815 0.26 -31.43 -11.18
CA ASN A 815 -0.39 -30.57 -10.18
C ASN A 815 -1.44 -31.37 -9.42
N LEU A 816 -1.28 -31.45 -8.09
CA LEU A 816 -2.17 -32.12 -7.15
C LEU A 816 -2.65 -31.14 -6.07
N ASP A 817 -2.60 -29.82 -6.29
CA ASP A 817 -3.05 -28.87 -5.27
C ASP A 817 -4.50 -29.08 -4.85
N GLY A 818 -4.77 -28.83 -3.57
CA GLY A 818 -6.11 -29.00 -3.02
C GLY A 818 -6.58 -30.45 -2.86
N ILE A 819 -5.69 -31.44 -3.00
CA ILE A 819 -5.95 -32.81 -2.53
C ILE A 819 -5.56 -32.95 -1.06
N MET A 820 -6.28 -33.81 -0.33
CA MET A 820 -5.98 -34.11 1.07
C MET A 820 -5.48 -35.55 1.19
N LEU A 821 -4.16 -35.71 1.26
CA LEU A 821 -3.54 -37.00 1.53
C LEU A 821 -3.35 -37.22 3.04
N ASP A 822 -3.68 -38.42 3.52
CA ASP A 822 -3.26 -38.87 4.84
C ASP A 822 -1.73 -39.10 4.88
N HIS A 823 -1.19 -39.33 6.07
CA HIS A 823 0.25 -39.52 6.26
C HIS A 823 0.81 -40.68 5.42
N ASP A 824 0.10 -41.81 5.36
CA ASP A 824 0.53 -42.99 4.61
C ASP A 824 0.55 -42.72 3.10
N GLY A 825 -0.41 -41.94 2.60
CA GLY A 825 -0.42 -41.44 1.23
C GLY A 825 0.78 -40.54 0.92
N VAL A 826 1.11 -39.61 1.82
CA VAL A 826 2.31 -38.76 1.67
C VAL A 826 3.58 -39.59 1.66
N VAL A 827 3.70 -40.60 2.53
CA VAL A 827 4.85 -41.52 2.56
C VAL A 827 5.01 -42.23 1.21
N LYS A 828 3.96 -42.89 0.71
CA LYS A 828 3.98 -43.59 -0.59
C LYS A 828 4.33 -42.66 -1.75
N LEU A 829 3.78 -41.44 -1.75
CA LEU A 829 4.09 -40.45 -2.77
C LEU A 829 5.57 -40.05 -2.72
N CYS A 830 6.12 -39.79 -1.53
CA CYS A 830 7.54 -39.44 -1.36
C CYS A 830 8.49 -40.57 -1.78
N GLU A 831 8.13 -41.84 -1.50
CA GLU A 831 8.88 -43.01 -1.98
C GLU A 831 8.96 -43.04 -3.51
N ALA A 832 7.84 -42.78 -4.20
CA ALA A 832 7.83 -42.71 -5.66
C ALA A 832 8.62 -41.50 -6.20
N LEU A 833 8.48 -40.32 -5.58
CA LEU A 833 9.18 -39.11 -6.00
C LEU A 833 10.71 -39.24 -5.91
N THR A 834 11.20 -39.94 -4.88
CA THR A 834 12.62 -40.17 -4.63
C THR A 834 13.20 -41.39 -5.36
N HIS A 835 12.36 -42.16 -6.04
CA HIS A 835 12.80 -43.30 -6.84
C HIS A 835 13.62 -42.84 -8.07
N VAL A 836 14.72 -43.56 -8.38
CA VAL A 836 15.68 -43.20 -9.45
C VAL A 836 15.03 -43.09 -10.83
N ASP A 837 13.97 -43.86 -11.06
CA ASP A 837 13.24 -43.91 -12.32
C ASP A 837 12.19 -42.80 -12.49
N CYS A 838 11.82 -42.10 -11.42
CA CYS A 838 10.84 -41.02 -11.47
C CYS A 838 11.49 -39.79 -12.11
N VAL A 839 10.90 -39.26 -13.20
CA VAL A 839 11.41 -38.10 -13.94
C VAL A 839 10.68 -36.79 -13.60
N LEU A 840 9.79 -36.81 -12.61
CA LEU A 840 9.02 -35.62 -12.22
C LEU A 840 9.95 -34.53 -11.69
N GLU A 841 9.80 -33.32 -12.24
CA GLU A 841 10.57 -32.11 -11.92
C GLU A 841 9.73 -31.11 -11.12
N LEU A 842 8.40 -31.14 -11.27
CA LEU A 842 7.49 -30.20 -10.62
C LEU A 842 6.26 -30.92 -10.07
N LEU A 843 6.04 -30.77 -8.77
CA LEU A 843 4.83 -31.20 -8.08
C LEU A 843 4.09 -29.99 -7.51
N GLY A 844 2.85 -29.79 -7.95
CA GLY A 844 1.93 -28.85 -7.32
C GLY A 844 1.34 -29.47 -6.07
N LEU A 845 1.74 -28.99 -4.90
CA LEU A 845 1.20 -29.43 -3.61
C LEU A 845 1.49 -28.39 -2.52
N ASP A 846 0.46 -27.94 -1.82
CA ASP A 846 0.61 -27.09 -0.65
C ASP A 846 1.19 -27.87 0.54
N LYS A 847 2.51 -27.76 0.75
CA LYS A 847 3.19 -28.35 1.91
C LYS A 847 2.56 -27.88 3.23
N THR A 848 2.08 -26.64 3.31
CA THR A 848 1.58 -26.04 4.56
C THR A 848 0.23 -26.60 5.00
N ALA A 849 -0.52 -27.22 4.09
CA ALA A 849 -1.76 -27.92 4.40
C ALA A 849 -1.55 -29.22 5.20
N TYR A 850 -0.31 -29.71 5.32
CA TYR A 850 0.01 -30.98 5.97
C TYR A 850 0.58 -30.81 7.39
N GLY A 851 0.36 -31.82 8.23
CA GLY A 851 0.98 -31.90 9.55
C GLY A 851 2.51 -31.95 9.47
N LYS A 852 3.18 -31.60 10.59
CA LYS A 852 4.64 -31.44 10.68
C LYS A 852 5.44 -32.61 10.10
N GLU A 853 5.03 -33.85 10.35
CA GLU A 853 5.73 -35.05 9.88
C GLU A 853 5.66 -35.19 8.35
N SER A 854 4.47 -35.05 7.77
CA SER A 854 4.26 -35.07 6.31
C SER A 854 4.96 -33.90 5.62
N TRP A 855 4.96 -32.71 6.23
CA TRP A 855 5.72 -31.55 5.74
C TRP A 855 7.24 -31.84 5.67
N GLN A 856 7.78 -32.50 6.70
CA GLN A 856 9.19 -32.88 6.74
C GLN A 856 9.53 -33.93 5.68
N LEU A 857 8.64 -34.89 5.44
CA LEU A 857 8.83 -35.88 4.37
C LEU A 857 8.88 -35.25 2.98
N LEU A 858 7.95 -34.35 2.68
CA LEU A 858 7.91 -33.63 1.40
C LEU A 858 9.17 -32.77 1.21
N SER A 859 9.59 -32.04 2.23
CA SER A 859 10.83 -31.25 2.20
C SER A 859 12.07 -32.15 2.02
N ALA A 860 12.12 -33.29 2.70
CA ALA A 860 13.22 -34.26 2.55
C ALA A 860 13.24 -34.91 1.15
N ALA A 861 12.09 -35.10 0.51
CA ALA A 861 12.00 -35.60 -0.86
C ALA A 861 12.57 -34.59 -1.87
N GLU A 862 12.25 -33.31 -1.70
CA GLU A 862 12.79 -32.18 -2.47
C GLU A 862 14.32 -32.06 -2.29
N GLU A 863 14.83 -32.19 -1.06
CA GLU A 863 16.28 -32.17 -0.78
C GLU A 863 17.04 -33.36 -1.41
N ARG A 864 16.43 -34.56 -1.43
CA ARG A 864 17.05 -35.78 -1.98
C ARG A 864 17.09 -35.77 -3.51
N LYS A 865 16.19 -35.04 -4.17
CA LYS A 865 16.08 -34.96 -5.62
C LYS A 865 16.16 -33.50 -6.07
N PRO A 866 17.36 -32.99 -6.39
CA PRO A 866 17.57 -31.55 -6.63
C PRO A 866 16.81 -31.00 -7.86
N ASP A 867 16.41 -31.86 -8.78
CA ASP A 867 15.62 -31.48 -9.96
C ASP A 867 14.10 -31.44 -9.69
N LEU A 868 13.65 -31.82 -8.48
CA LEU A 868 12.24 -31.76 -8.06
C LEU A 868 11.97 -30.47 -7.29
N THR A 869 10.91 -29.76 -7.66
CA THR A 869 10.35 -28.63 -6.91
C THR A 869 8.93 -28.95 -6.46
N ILE A 870 8.64 -28.76 -5.18
CA ILE A 870 7.30 -28.90 -4.59
C ILE A 870 6.81 -27.53 -4.15
N GLN A 871 5.82 -27.00 -4.85
CA GLN A 871 5.28 -25.67 -4.60
C GLN A 871 3.76 -25.62 -4.71
N HIS A 872 3.15 -24.70 -3.99
CA HIS A 872 1.73 -24.39 -4.12
C HIS A 872 1.49 -23.56 -5.38
N GLU A 873 0.39 -23.83 -6.07
CA GLU A 873 -0.11 -23.18 -7.28
C GLU A 873 0.95 -23.02 -8.39
N PRO A 874 1.56 -24.12 -8.85
CA PRO A 874 2.74 -24.06 -9.71
C PRO A 874 2.50 -23.38 -11.07
N TRP A 875 1.23 -23.25 -11.49
CA TRP A 875 0.85 -22.69 -12.78
C TRP A 875 0.05 -21.39 -12.69
N ALA A 876 -0.30 -20.91 -11.49
CA ALA A 876 -1.16 -19.74 -11.34
C ALA A 876 -0.58 -18.49 -12.01
N ALA A 877 0.73 -18.25 -11.86
CA ALA A 877 1.39 -17.12 -12.49
C ALA A 877 1.38 -17.18 -14.04
N GLU A 878 1.60 -18.37 -14.62
CA GLU A 878 1.53 -18.59 -16.08
C GLU A 878 0.09 -18.38 -16.58
N GLU A 879 -0.89 -18.94 -15.87
CA GLU A 879 -2.30 -18.83 -16.22
C GLU A 879 -2.83 -17.41 -16.10
N ASN A 880 -2.57 -16.73 -14.99
CA ASN A 880 -3.05 -15.36 -14.76
C ASN A 880 -2.47 -14.40 -15.80
N LYS A 881 -1.18 -14.59 -16.15
CA LYS A 881 -0.55 -13.83 -17.24
C LYS A 881 -1.24 -14.04 -18.59
N MET A 882 -1.65 -15.28 -18.92
CA MET A 882 -2.36 -15.59 -20.16
C MET A 882 -3.82 -15.10 -20.14
N LYS A 883 -4.48 -15.14 -18.98
CA LYS A 883 -5.83 -14.61 -18.77
C LYS A 883 -5.86 -13.07 -18.83
N GLY A 884 -4.73 -12.42 -18.53
CA GLY A 884 -4.61 -10.96 -18.42
C GLY A 884 -5.01 -10.44 -17.03
N VAL A 885 -5.05 -11.31 -16.03
CA VAL A 885 -5.34 -10.95 -14.64
C VAL A 885 -4.00 -10.56 -14.00
N ALA A 886 -3.88 -9.31 -13.53
CA ALA A 886 -2.72 -8.90 -12.73
C ALA A 886 -2.72 -9.67 -11.39
N LEU A 887 -1.54 -10.10 -10.94
CA LEU A 887 -1.35 -10.80 -9.66
C LEU A 887 -1.39 -9.83 -8.47
#